data_AF-A0A7V9ATD1-F1
#
_entry.id   AF-A0A7V9ATD1-F1
#
_cell.length_a   1.000
_cell.length_b   1.000
_cell.length_c   1.000
_cell.angle_alpha   90.00
_cell.angle_beta   90.00
_cell.angle_gamma   90.00
#
_symmetry.space_group_name_H-M   'P 1'
#
loop_
_entity.id
_entity.type
_entity.pdbx_description
1 polymer ?
#
loop_
_entity_poly.entity_id
_entity_poly.type
_entity_poly.pdbx_seq_one_letter_code
_entity_poly.pdbx_strand_id
1 'polypeptide(L)'
;MRTCVRVSYVELHCHSAFSLLDGASHPVELAAAAAEQGHAALAITDHDSLGGVMELAQAAGPLGVRTITGAEVTLTNGSHLTLLCEDRTGYRNLCRLITLAHSQTRGEVLERSAVNGDVDRAGGDGEDLRAQCEARRGRAKPSGEDFAGGRTRPLVRPAQVTLEQIERHAEGLVCLSGCAERGAIAQRVAGGRHVEAAVLARRLLAAFGSDRFRVELQRPFARHDRRRNRALASLAERLGVTTVATGNVHAHDRSRVPLQDALVAVRLGTTLDESEARRRGNGSHVLAPPEAMVERFSDHPEAVHESGRLAERLSFDVTRDLGYRYPGSEDGTADRRLVEICRAEIGRRYAGRRSREQAERRLEEELAIIRSLGLAGFFLLHRDMLELAREVACQVRGRDAARSVLPPGRGRGSSVSSIVCYLTGLSHVDPIEKGLFLGRFLNEELTALPDIDLDFPRDIREELIPRVHRRFGRDRSALVAAYSTYRVRGAIRDLGKALGLPPGEVERAARAADPWEIGRAARDIAQAVGEHRAISPRCRALVRLAEDAYGLPRHASQHPGGMVVSTEPLVDMCPIQPAAMDGRQVVQWDKDSCADAGFLKIDLLGLGMLSAVEDCVSRVARARGERIDLSRIPLDDPDVYAEIQAAETMGVFQIESRAQMQMLVRTRPETLDDLTVQVALVRPGPIQGGAVHPYIERRKALRADPDYEVPY
;
A
#
# COMPACT_ATOMS: atom_id res chain seq x y z
N MET A 1 19.54 -39.04 32.97
CA MET A 1 18.84 -38.08 32.09
C MET A 1 19.52 -36.72 32.25
N ARG A 2 20.31 -36.27 31.25
CA ARG A 2 20.82 -34.90 31.23
C ARG A 2 19.65 -34.01 30.82
N THR A 3 19.20 -33.14 31.70
CA THR A 3 18.28 -32.04 31.37
C THR A 3 18.94 -31.20 30.29
N CYS A 4 18.46 -31.32 29.06
CA CYS A 4 18.92 -30.53 27.93
C CYS A 4 18.48 -29.09 28.20
N VAL A 5 19.40 -28.22 28.62
CA VAL A 5 19.15 -26.78 28.68
C VAL A 5 18.87 -26.35 27.24
N ARG A 6 17.60 -26.07 26.92
CA ARG A 6 17.22 -25.53 25.61
C ARG A 6 18.02 -24.26 25.39
N VAL A 7 18.87 -24.29 24.38
CA VAL A 7 19.65 -23.13 23.93
C VAL A 7 18.66 -22.06 23.46
N SER A 8 18.66 -20.91 24.12
CA SER A 8 17.67 -19.83 23.89
C SER A 8 18.27 -18.69 23.06
N TYR A 9 18.59 -18.93 21.79
CA TYR A 9 18.86 -17.83 20.86
C TYR A 9 17.55 -17.42 20.16
N VAL A 10 17.31 -16.12 20.08
CA VAL A 10 16.27 -15.49 19.27
C VAL A 10 16.92 -14.43 18.38
N GLU A 11 16.59 -14.41 17.09
CA GLU A 11 17.03 -13.36 16.19
C GLU A 11 16.25 -12.06 16.47
N LEU A 12 16.98 -11.01 16.89
CA LEU A 12 16.41 -9.72 17.26
C LEU A 12 16.65 -8.61 16.22
N HIS A 13 17.37 -8.90 15.13
CA HIS A 13 17.68 -7.94 14.07
C HIS A 13 17.55 -8.61 12.69
N CYS A 14 16.39 -8.44 12.06
CA CYS A 14 16.04 -9.10 10.80
C CYS A 14 15.22 -8.20 9.89
N HIS A 15 15.58 -8.16 8.63
CA HIS A 15 14.98 -7.33 7.58
C HIS A 15 14.25 -8.22 6.58
N SER A 16 12.98 -7.92 6.35
CA SER A 16 12.19 -8.48 5.27
C SER A 16 12.35 -7.64 4.00
N ALA A 17 11.69 -8.06 2.92
CA ALA A 17 11.62 -7.30 1.67
C ALA A 17 10.97 -5.91 1.84
N PHE A 18 10.29 -5.62 2.94
CA PHE A 18 9.78 -4.28 3.27
C PHE A 18 10.88 -3.30 3.69
N SER A 19 12.09 -3.80 4.00
CA SER A 19 13.33 -3.04 3.82
C SER A 19 13.64 -2.93 2.32
N LEU A 20 12.88 -2.05 1.65
CA LEU A 20 12.80 -1.97 0.18
C LEU A 20 14.19 -1.93 -0.48
N LEU A 21 14.39 -2.82 -1.45
CA LEU A 21 15.64 -2.98 -2.20
C LEU A 21 16.87 -3.28 -1.32
N ASP A 22 16.67 -3.93 -0.16
CA ASP A 22 17.76 -4.43 0.69
C ASP A 22 17.46 -5.84 1.22
N GLY A 23 16.33 -6.02 1.91
CA GLY A 23 15.89 -7.35 2.34
C GLY A 23 15.41 -8.17 1.14
N ALA A 24 15.80 -9.44 1.10
CA ALA A 24 15.59 -10.34 -0.04
C ALA A 24 14.63 -11.49 0.27
N SER A 25 13.78 -11.34 1.30
CA SER A 25 12.86 -12.39 1.73
C SER A 25 11.54 -11.83 2.17
N HIS A 26 10.48 -12.51 1.75
CA HIS A 26 9.13 -12.19 2.17
C HIS A 26 8.94 -12.53 3.66
N PRO A 27 8.09 -11.81 4.41
CA PRO A 27 7.79 -12.17 5.80
C PRO A 27 7.34 -13.64 5.96
N VAL A 28 6.56 -14.16 5.01
CA VAL A 28 6.12 -15.57 4.99
C VAL A 28 7.31 -16.55 4.90
N GLU A 29 8.32 -16.26 4.07
CA GLU A 29 9.50 -17.11 3.93
C GLU A 29 10.37 -17.07 5.20
N LEU A 30 10.47 -15.90 5.83
CA LEU A 30 11.17 -15.74 7.11
C LEU A 30 10.46 -16.51 8.24
N ALA A 31 9.14 -16.47 8.30
CA ALA A 31 8.36 -17.24 9.27
C ALA A 31 8.56 -18.76 9.09
N ALA A 32 8.49 -19.24 7.85
CA ALA A 32 8.72 -20.66 7.53
C ALA A 32 10.14 -21.09 7.91
N ALA A 33 11.16 -20.35 7.49
CA ALA A 33 12.56 -20.64 7.82
C ALA A 33 12.82 -20.60 9.33
N ALA A 34 12.21 -19.66 10.06
CA ALA A 34 12.34 -19.58 11.52
C ALA A 34 11.79 -20.84 12.20
N ALA A 35 10.61 -21.30 11.78
CA ALA A 35 10.00 -22.52 12.30
C ALA A 35 10.85 -23.76 11.99
N GLU A 36 11.30 -23.90 10.73
CA GLU A 36 12.13 -25.03 10.30
C GLU A 36 13.48 -25.09 11.03
N GLN A 37 14.08 -23.94 11.32
CA GLN A 37 15.35 -23.83 12.03
C GLN A 37 15.21 -23.92 13.56
N GLY A 38 13.99 -24.04 14.09
CA GLY A 38 13.72 -24.21 15.53
C GLY A 38 13.77 -22.94 16.36
N HIS A 39 13.54 -21.76 15.76
CA HIS A 39 13.39 -20.51 16.50
C HIS A 39 12.05 -20.47 17.25
N ALA A 40 12.09 -20.11 18.54
CA ALA A 40 10.86 -19.92 19.33
C ALA A 40 10.21 -18.54 19.07
N ALA A 41 11.01 -17.57 18.66
CA ALA A 41 10.56 -16.23 18.30
C ALA A 41 11.45 -15.63 17.21
N LEU A 42 10.94 -14.65 16.49
CA LEU A 42 11.67 -13.88 15.48
C LEU A 42 11.26 -12.41 15.55
N ALA A 43 12.24 -11.50 15.67
CA ALA A 43 11.98 -10.09 15.48
C ALA A 43 12.02 -9.71 14.00
N ILE A 44 11.24 -8.69 13.64
CA ILE A 44 11.38 -7.98 12.37
C ILE A 44 11.67 -6.52 12.66
N THR A 45 12.70 -6.00 12.01
CA THR A 45 13.29 -4.68 12.26
C THR A 45 13.60 -4.03 10.92
N ASP A 46 12.57 -3.87 10.08
CA ASP A 46 12.74 -3.26 8.77
C ASP A 46 13.28 -1.82 8.86
N HIS A 47 13.98 -1.40 7.80
CA HIS A 47 14.60 -0.07 7.73
C HIS A 47 13.54 1.04 7.72
N ASP A 48 13.52 1.85 8.78
CA ASP A 48 12.65 3.03 8.92
C ASP A 48 11.18 2.73 8.57
N SER A 49 10.71 1.51 8.86
CA SER A 49 9.42 1.01 8.37
C SER A 49 8.86 -0.08 9.27
N LEU A 50 7.53 -0.14 9.37
CA LEU A 50 6.77 -1.26 9.94
C LEU A 50 5.92 -1.97 8.88
N GLY A 51 6.26 -1.86 7.59
CA GLY A 51 5.49 -2.42 6.50
C GLY A 51 5.28 -3.94 6.58
N GLY A 52 6.31 -4.70 6.96
CA GLY A 52 6.27 -6.17 6.98
C GLY A 52 5.81 -6.79 8.30
N VAL A 53 5.50 -5.99 9.33
CA VAL A 53 5.30 -6.50 10.71
C VAL A 53 4.01 -7.31 10.86
N MET A 54 2.91 -6.83 10.26
CA MET A 54 1.61 -7.52 10.33
C MET A 54 1.66 -8.81 9.54
N GLU A 55 2.22 -8.77 8.34
CA GLU A 55 2.36 -9.95 7.49
C GLU A 55 3.24 -11.04 8.13
N LEU A 56 4.33 -10.66 8.81
CA LEU A 56 5.10 -11.62 9.58
C LEU A 56 4.26 -12.23 10.71
N ALA A 57 3.51 -11.41 11.45
CA ALA A 57 2.70 -11.87 12.57
C ALA A 57 1.61 -12.87 12.13
N GLN A 58 0.92 -12.58 11.03
CA GLN A 58 -0.07 -13.48 10.44
C GLN A 58 0.56 -14.78 9.93
N ALA A 59 1.75 -14.71 9.31
CA ALA A 59 2.43 -15.88 8.78
C ALA A 59 3.05 -16.78 9.87
N ALA A 60 3.59 -16.19 10.92
CA ALA A 60 4.32 -16.90 11.98
C ALA A 60 3.40 -17.55 13.03
N GLY A 61 2.23 -16.95 13.30
CA GLY A 61 1.27 -17.45 14.28
C GLY A 61 0.87 -18.93 14.09
N PRO A 62 0.41 -19.35 12.89
CA PRO A 62 0.08 -20.74 12.61
C PRO A 62 1.26 -21.72 12.71
N LEU A 63 2.50 -21.21 12.59
CA LEU A 63 3.74 -22.00 12.69
C LEU A 63 4.27 -22.10 14.13
N GLY A 64 3.62 -21.45 15.09
CA GLY A 64 4.04 -21.45 16.50
C GLY A 64 5.30 -20.62 16.78
N VAL A 65 5.69 -19.72 15.86
CA VAL A 65 6.81 -18.79 16.05
C VAL A 65 6.25 -17.47 16.54
N ARG A 66 6.68 -17.03 17.73
CA ARG A 66 6.24 -15.74 18.27
C ARG A 66 6.96 -14.59 17.56
N THR A 67 6.24 -13.55 17.20
CA THR A 67 6.84 -12.36 16.57
C THR A 67 7.24 -11.31 17.60
N ILE A 68 8.29 -10.57 17.29
CA ILE A 68 8.74 -9.40 18.04
C ILE A 68 8.75 -8.21 17.08
N THR A 69 8.04 -7.14 17.43
CA THR A 69 7.96 -5.96 16.58
C THR A 69 9.09 -4.98 16.88
N GLY A 70 9.74 -4.47 15.84
CA GLY A 70 10.75 -3.44 15.94
C GLY A 70 11.04 -2.76 14.59
N ALA A 71 12.07 -1.92 14.57
CA ALA A 71 12.60 -1.29 13.35
C ALA A 71 14.09 -0.95 13.54
N GLU A 72 14.87 -0.98 12.45
CA GLU A 72 16.18 -0.32 12.42
C GLU A 72 15.98 1.11 11.92
N VAL A 73 16.22 2.09 12.80
CA VAL A 73 16.02 3.52 12.51
C VAL A 73 17.32 4.20 12.11
N THR A 74 17.24 5.05 11.10
CA THR A 74 18.36 5.84 10.59
C THR A 74 18.47 7.17 11.33
N LEU A 75 19.64 7.47 11.90
CA LEU A 75 19.93 8.77 12.50
C LEU A 75 20.34 9.79 11.43
N THR A 76 20.21 11.08 11.73
CA THR A 76 20.60 12.18 10.81
C THR A 76 22.07 12.18 10.36
N ASN A 77 22.95 11.45 11.06
CA ASN A 77 24.34 11.25 10.67
C ASN A 77 24.57 9.97 9.82
N GLY A 78 23.50 9.28 9.43
CA GLY A 78 23.52 8.05 8.65
C GLY A 78 23.88 6.79 9.43
N SER A 79 24.03 6.87 10.76
CA SER A 79 24.22 5.69 11.62
C SER A 79 22.89 5.12 12.11
N HIS A 80 22.87 3.85 12.49
CA HIS A 80 21.64 3.12 12.78
C HIS A 80 21.51 2.76 14.27
N LEU A 81 20.28 2.61 14.72
CA LEU A 81 19.89 1.99 16.00
C LEU A 81 18.76 1.00 15.74
N THR A 82 18.74 -0.11 16.46
CA THR A 82 17.63 -1.08 16.40
C THR A 82 16.74 -0.88 17.61
N LEU A 83 15.44 -0.69 17.39
CA LEU A 83 14.46 -0.47 18.44
C LEU A 83 13.44 -1.61 18.44
N LEU A 84 13.15 -2.16 19.61
CA LEU A 84 12.20 -3.25 19.82
C LEU A 84 11.11 -2.81 20.79
N CYS A 85 9.87 -3.21 20.53
CA CYS A 85 8.71 -2.86 21.35
C CYS A 85 8.56 -3.82 22.53
N GLU A 86 8.73 -3.32 23.75
CA GLU A 86 8.48 -4.13 24.96
C GLU A 86 6.98 -4.26 25.25
N ASP A 87 6.26 -3.16 25.05
CA ASP A 87 4.83 -3.02 25.33
C ASP A 87 4.13 -2.08 24.32
N ARG A 88 2.85 -1.81 24.56
CA ARG A 88 2.03 -0.90 23.73
C ARG A 88 2.57 0.53 23.74
N THR A 89 3.11 1.03 24.85
CA THR A 89 3.70 2.38 24.92
C THR A 89 4.93 2.47 24.02
N GLY A 90 5.79 1.46 24.05
CA GLY A 90 6.92 1.31 23.15
C GLY A 90 6.50 1.33 21.68
N TYR A 91 5.49 0.54 21.33
CA TYR A 91 4.97 0.51 19.97
C TYR A 91 4.46 1.88 19.49
N ARG A 92 3.69 2.59 20.31
CA ARG A 92 3.22 3.95 19.98
C ARG A 92 4.40 4.90 19.74
N ASN A 93 5.42 4.82 20.59
CA ASN A 93 6.63 5.62 20.46
C ASN A 93 7.41 5.28 19.18
N LEU A 94 7.52 4.00 18.81
CA LEU A 94 8.14 3.58 17.56
C LEU A 94 7.38 4.11 16.34
N CYS A 95 6.05 4.01 16.33
CA CYS A 95 5.22 4.51 15.23
C CYS A 95 5.39 6.02 15.05
N ARG A 96 5.45 6.79 16.14
CA ARG A 96 5.73 8.23 16.11
C ARG A 96 7.14 8.54 15.61
N LEU A 97 8.15 7.80 16.05
CA LEU A 97 9.53 7.98 15.58
C LEU A 97 9.65 7.75 14.07
N ILE A 98 9.05 6.68 13.55
CA ILE A 98 9.06 6.38 12.12
C ILE A 98 8.26 7.45 11.35
N THR A 99 7.11 7.88 11.86
CA THR A 99 6.34 9.00 11.28
C THR A 99 7.18 10.28 11.20
N LEU A 100 7.92 10.61 12.26
CA LEU A 100 8.85 11.74 12.28
C LEU A 100 9.98 11.57 11.27
N ALA A 101 10.54 10.35 11.15
CA ALA A 101 11.58 10.03 10.18
C ALA A 101 11.13 10.34 8.75
N HIS A 102 9.88 10.01 8.44
CA HIS A 102 9.26 10.19 7.13
C HIS A 102 8.71 11.59 6.87
N SER A 103 8.63 12.47 7.87
CA SER A 103 8.02 13.81 7.70
C SER A 103 8.65 14.65 6.57
N GLN A 104 9.92 14.39 6.24
CA GLN A 104 10.70 15.09 5.21
C GLN A 104 10.90 14.30 3.91
N THR A 105 10.27 13.12 3.76
CA THR A 105 10.53 12.22 2.61
C THR A 105 9.70 12.53 1.38
N ARG A 106 8.79 13.52 1.44
CA ARG A 106 8.15 14.02 0.22
C ARG A 106 9.21 14.62 -0.69
N GLY A 107 9.33 14.09 -1.91
CA GLY A 107 10.24 14.66 -2.89
C GLY A 107 9.82 16.09 -3.25
N GLU A 108 10.72 17.05 -3.03
CA GLU A 108 10.54 18.42 -3.53
C GLU A 108 10.59 18.38 -5.06
N VAL A 109 9.49 18.77 -5.71
CA VAL A 109 9.57 19.23 -7.11
C VAL A 109 10.21 20.59 -7.02
N LEU A 110 11.52 20.67 -7.25
CA LEU A 110 12.16 21.96 -7.49
C LEU A 110 11.46 22.60 -8.68
N GLU A 111 10.59 23.57 -8.43
CA GLU A 111 10.23 24.54 -9.46
C GLU A 111 11.54 25.15 -9.96
N ARG A 112 11.69 25.27 -11.28
CA ARG A 112 12.82 25.95 -11.90
C ARG A 112 12.78 27.42 -11.47
N SER A 113 13.32 27.73 -10.30
CA SER A 113 13.69 29.10 -9.97
C SER A 113 14.75 29.50 -10.99
N ALA A 114 14.45 30.54 -11.75
CA ALA A 114 15.33 31.15 -12.72
C ALA A 114 16.65 31.52 -12.03
N VAL A 115 17.68 30.69 -12.21
CA VAL A 115 19.06 31.12 -12.04
C VAL A 115 19.42 31.86 -13.33
N ASN A 116 18.93 33.11 -13.43
CA ASN A 116 19.70 34.12 -14.16
C ASN A 116 20.91 34.39 -13.29
N GLY A 117 21.97 33.62 -13.52
CA GLY A 117 23.30 33.99 -13.09
C GLY A 117 23.74 35.16 -13.96
N ASP A 118 23.68 36.36 -13.39
CA ASP A 118 24.53 37.47 -13.78
C ASP A 118 25.97 36.96 -13.88
N VAL A 119 26.54 37.02 -15.09
CA VAL A 119 27.97 36.98 -15.30
C VAL A 119 28.35 38.29 -15.97
N ASP A 120 28.82 39.21 -15.15
CA ASP A 120 29.40 40.48 -15.57
C ASP A 120 30.77 40.22 -16.23
N ARG A 121 30.91 40.71 -17.47
CA ARG A 121 32.09 41.29 -18.15
C ARG A 121 33.45 40.56 -18.11
N ALA A 122 33.92 40.19 -19.31
CA ALA A 122 35.20 40.66 -19.86
C ALA A 122 35.31 40.42 -21.39
N GLY A 123 35.48 41.52 -22.16
CA GLY A 123 36.37 41.57 -23.33
C GLY A 123 35.82 41.25 -24.73
N GLY A 124 35.68 42.29 -25.56
CA GLY A 124 36.35 42.37 -26.87
C GLY A 124 35.62 41.88 -28.13
N ASP A 125 35.08 42.87 -28.85
CA ASP A 125 35.15 43.07 -30.31
C ASP A 125 34.31 42.25 -31.31
N GLY A 126 33.53 43.00 -32.11
CA GLY A 126 33.56 42.82 -33.57
C GLY A 126 32.37 42.13 -34.24
N GLU A 127 31.31 42.90 -34.46
CA GLU A 127 30.46 43.01 -35.67
C GLU A 127 30.15 41.82 -36.61
N ASP A 128 28.89 41.86 -37.06
CA ASP A 128 28.39 41.51 -38.39
C ASP A 128 28.09 40.04 -38.76
N LEU A 129 26.77 39.72 -38.79
CA LEU A 129 26.02 39.39 -40.02
C LEU A 129 24.68 38.71 -39.68
N ARG A 130 23.70 39.53 -39.27
CA ARG A 130 22.28 39.24 -39.51
C ARG A 130 21.96 39.55 -40.97
N ALA A 131 22.20 38.60 -41.87
CA ALA A 131 21.50 38.48 -43.15
C ALA A 131 22.14 37.35 -43.97
N GLN A 132 21.54 36.16 -43.93
CA GLN A 132 21.41 35.35 -45.14
C GLN A 132 20.39 34.22 -44.97
N CYS A 133 19.32 34.38 -45.74
CA CYS A 133 18.58 33.31 -46.40
C CYS A 133 17.58 32.49 -45.57
N GLU A 134 16.46 33.14 -45.29
CA GLU A 134 15.17 32.59 -45.71
C GLU A 134 15.22 32.15 -47.17
N ALA A 135 15.39 30.85 -47.45
CA ALA A 135 14.94 30.21 -48.69
C ALA A 135 15.20 28.70 -48.63
N ARG A 136 14.21 27.93 -48.14
CA ARG A 136 13.82 26.58 -48.61
C ARG A 136 12.78 25.98 -47.65
N ARG A 137 11.54 26.46 -47.75
CA ARG A 137 10.37 25.73 -47.25
C ARG A 137 10.06 24.60 -48.23
N GLY A 138 10.60 23.42 -47.96
CA GLY A 138 10.18 22.15 -48.56
C GLY A 138 9.65 21.23 -47.46
N ARG A 139 8.38 20.82 -47.59
CA ARG A 139 7.71 19.83 -46.72
C ARG A 139 8.55 18.54 -46.64
N ALA A 140 9.06 18.23 -45.45
CA ALA A 140 9.43 16.89 -45.05
C ALA A 140 8.86 16.63 -43.65
N LYS A 141 8.10 15.55 -43.49
CA LYS A 141 7.68 15.02 -42.18
C LYS A 141 8.95 14.74 -41.37
N PRO A 142 9.12 15.26 -40.13
CA PRO A 142 10.13 14.73 -39.24
C PRO A 142 9.64 13.39 -38.71
N SER A 143 10.45 12.36 -38.96
CA SER A 143 10.43 11.07 -38.30
C SER A 143 10.40 11.23 -36.78
N GLY A 144 9.51 10.49 -36.12
CA GLY A 144 9.30 10.57 -34.68
C GLY A 144 10.42 9.92 -33.89
N GLU A 145 11.43 10.69 -33.52
CA GLU A 145 12.32 10.44 -32.39
C GLU A 145 12.59 11.81 -31.76
N ASP A 146 12.01 12.02 -30.56
CA ASP A 146 12.37 13.01 -29.52
C ASP A 146 11.15 13.38 -28.65
N PHE A 147 10.62 12.37 -27.95
CA PHE A 147 9.79 12.57 -26.76
C PHE A 147 10.35 11.75 -25.60
N ALA A 148 11.65 11.93 -25.32
CA ALA A 148 12.21 11.57 -24.02
C ALA A 148 12.16 12.81 -23.12
N GLY A 149 10.97 13.13 -22.63
CA GLY A 149 10.80 14.09 -21.54
C GLY A 149 11.51 13.56 -20.30
N GLY A 150 12.74 14.01 -20.08
CA GLY A 150 13.49 13.79 -18.85
C GLY A 150 12.77 14.46 -17.69
N ARG A 151 11.84 13.73 -17.06
CA ARG A 151 11.33 14.09 -15.73
C ARG A 151 12.49 13.95 -14.76
N THR A 152 13.06 15.06 -14.31
CA THR A 152 13.91 15.11 -13.12
C THR A 152 13.16 14.42 -11.99
N ARG A 153 13.68 13.29 -11.51
CA ARG A 153 13.13 12.63 -10.32
C ARG A 153 13.26 13.61 -9.15
N PRO A 154 12.19 13.90 -8.41
CA PRO A 154 12.29 14.77 -7.24
C PRO A 154 13.31 14.16 -6.26
N LEU A 155 14.12 15.01 -5.63
CA LEU A 155 15.08 14.58 -4.62
C LEU A 155 14.29 14.14 -3.38
N VAL A 156 14.03 12.83 -3.30
CA VAL A 156 13.45 12.21 -2.10
C VAL A 156 14.55 12.12 -1.06
N ARG A 157 14.41 12.86 0.05
CA ARG A 157 15.31 12.73 1.20
C ARG A 157 15.04 11.39 1.88
N PRO A 158 16.08 10.67 2.35
CA PRO A 158 15.88 9.44 3.11
C PRO A 158 15.18 9.75 4.44
N ALA A 159 14.47 8.75 4.98
CA ALA A 159 13.91 8.83 6.32
C ALA A 159 15.06 8.90 7.34
N GLN A 160 14.94 9.78 8.34
CA GLN A 160 15.95 9.93 9.38
C GLN A 160 15.39 10.64 10.61
N VAL A 161 15.86 10.27 11.79
CA VAL A 161 15.52 10.90 13.08
C VAL A 161 16.74 11.47 13.79
N THR A 162 16.54 12.49 14.62
CA THR A 162 17.59 13.01 15.50
C THR A 162 17.70 12.17 16.77
N LEU A 163 18.86 12.23 17.43
CA LEU A 163 19.03 11.54 18.70
C LEU A 163 18.10 12.10 19.79
N GLU A 164 17.82 13.41 19.77
CA GLU A 164 16.86 14.04 20.70
C GLU A 164 15.44 13.50 20.50
N GLN A 165 15.06 13.17 19.27
CA GLN A 165 13.75 12.56 19.00
C GLN A 165 13.70 11.15 19.58
N ILE A 166 14.75 10.34 19.43
CA ILE A 166 14.89 9.01 20.04
C ILE A 166 14.72 9.11 21.55
N GLU A 167 15.44 10.03 22.20
CA GLU A 167 15.43 10.20 23.66
C GLU A 167 14.02 10.53 24.20
N ARG A 168 13.28 11.39 23.49
CA ARG A 168 11.91 11.78 23.87
C ARG A 168 10.89 10.65 23.76
N HIS A 169 11.20 9.61 23.00
CA HIS A 169 10.31 8.48 22.73
C HIS A 169 10.92 7.16 23.22
N ALA A 170 11.85 7.19 24.17
CA ALA A 170 12.55 5.99 24.65
C ALA A 170 11.69 5.06 25.53
N GLU A 171 10.60 5.57 26.12
CA GLU A 171 9.73 4.80 27.01
C GLU A 171 9.10 3.59 26.30
N GLY A 172 9.12 2.43 26.96
CA GLY A 172 8.59 1.16 26.42
C GLY A 172 9.40 0.54 25.28
N LEU A 173 10.51 1.18 24.86
CA LEU A 173 11.39 0.69 23.81
C LEU A 173 12.68 0.10 24.37
N VAL A 174 13.12 -1.01 23.77
CA VAL A 174 14.46 -1.56 23.96
C VAL A 174 15.34 -1.10 22.80
N CYS A 175 16.52 -0.56 23.10
CA CYS A 175 17.48 -0.07 22.13
C CYS A 175 18.72 -0.97 22.06
N LEU A 176 19.00 -1.49 20.87
CA LEU A 176 20.27 -2.09 20.53
C LEU A 176 21.15 -1.03 19.87
N SER A 177 22.46 -1.08 20.17
CA SER A 177 23.42 -0.05 19.71
C SER A 177 23.63 0.05 18.19
N GLY A 178 22.97 -0.82 17.40
CA GLY A 178 22.96 -0.84 15.95
C GLY A 178 24.02 -1.78 15.36
N CYS A 179 23.91 -1.99 14.04
CA CYS A 179 24.68 -3.00 13.32
C CYS A 179 26.21 -2.80 13.29
N ALA A 180 26.94 -3.85 12.92
CA ALA A 180 28.41 -3.88 12.89
C ALA A 180 29.07 -2.75 12.08
N GLU A 181 28.47 -2.37 10.95
CA GLU A 181 29.06 -1.43 10.00
C GLU A 181 28.54 0.01 10.18
N ARG A 182 27.22 0.16 10.35
CA ARG A 182 26.54 1.46 10.44
C ARG A 182 25.95 1.76 11.81
N GLY A 183 26.03 0.83 12.76
CA GLY A 183 25.54 1.04 14.12
C GLY A 183 26.22 2.22 14.79
N ALA A 184 25.43 3.02 15.48
CA ALA A 184 25.87 4.29 16.04
C ALA A 184 27.10 4.13 16.97
N ILE A 185 27.21 3.02 17.70
CA ILE A 185 28.38 2.75 18.55
C ILE A 185 29.45 1.95 17.81
N ALA A 186 29.06 0.88 17.12
CA ALA A 186 29.98 -0.06 16.47
C ALA A 186 30.92 0.62 15.47
N GLN A 187 30.39 1.53 14.64
CA GLN A 187 31.18 2.27 13.65
C GLN A 187 32.23 3.18 14.31
N ARG A 188 31.89 3.80 15.46
CA ARG A 188 32.83 4.66 16.22
C ARG A 188 33.94 3.84 16.85
N VAL A 189 33.61 2.68 17.41
CA VAL A 189 34.59 1.73 17.97
C VAL A 189 35.52 1.19 16.88
N ALA A 190 34.98 0.80 15.73
CA ALA A 190 35.78 0.32 14.59
C ALA A 190 36.73 1.40 14.04
N GLY A 191 36.29 2.66 14.04
CA GLY A 191 37.11 3.82 13.64
C GLY A 191 38.06 4.35 14.72
N GLY A 192 38.19 3.70 15.89
CA GLY A 192 39.08 4.13 16.98
C GLY A 192 38.57 5.33 17.79
N ARG A 193 37.36 5.83 17.53
CA ARG A 193 36.71 6.96 18.24
C ARG A 193 36.05 6.48 19.52
N HIS A 194 36.82 5.86 20.41
CA HIS A 194 36.30 5.22 21.63
C HIS A 194 35.65 6.19 22.62
N VAL A 195 36.16 7.43 22.71
CA VAL A 195 35.59 8.47 23.57
C VAL A 195 34.19 8.86 23.09
N GLU A 196 34.03 9.13 21.79
CA GLU A 196 32.72 9.45 21.20
C GLU A 196 31.73 8.28 21.35
N ALA A 197 32.21 7.05 21.16
CA ALA A 197 31.39 5.85 21.37
C ALA A 197 30.88 5.77 22.81
N ALA A 198 31.74 6.05 23.81
CA ALA A 198 31.36 6.04 25.22
C ALA A 198 30.40 7.18 25.59
N VAL A 199 30.59 8.39 25.03
CA VAL A 199 29.67 9.52 25.24
C VAL A 199 28.29 9.19 24.70
N LEU A 200 28.20 8.67 23.47
CA LEU A 200 26.93 8.27 22.87
C LEU A 200 26.27 7.13 23.64
N ALA A 201 27.04 6.12 24.05
CA ALA A 201 26.53 5.00 24.83
C ALA A 201 25.96 5.43 26.18
N ARG A 202 26.60 6.38 26.88
CA ARG A 202 26.05 6.97 28.11
C ARG A 202 24.77 7.75 27.88
N ARG A 203 24.69 8.47 26.76
CA ARG A 203 23.50 9.21 26.36
C ARG A 203 22.32 8.26 26.10
N LEU A 204 22.54 7.17 25.37
CA LEU A 204 21.54 6.12 25.17
C LEU A 204 21.17 5.41 26.48
N LEU A 205 22.15 5.08 27.32
CA LEU A 205 21.91 4.50 28.65
C LEU A 205 21.04 5.42 29.52
N ALA A 206 21.28 6.73 29.50
CA ALA A 206 20.46 7.69 30.25
C ALA A 206 19.00 7.74 29.76
N ALA A 207 18.77 7.57 28.46
CA ALA A 207 17.44 7.61 27.86
C ALA A 207 16.65 6.31 28.07
N PHE A 208 17.28 5.16 27.84
CA PHE A 208 16.60 3.86 27.87
C PHE A 208 16.68 3.17 29.23
N GLY A 209 17.74 3.43 30.01
CA GLY A 209 18.07 2.72 31.25
C GLY A 209 18.89 1.44 31.01
N SER A 210 19.48 0.90 32.08
CA SER A 210 20.29 -0.33 32.02
C SER A 210 19.50 -1.54 31.55
N ASP A 211 18.18 -1.54 31.80
CA ASP A 211 17.33 -2.69 31.53
C ASP A 211 16.86 -2.76 30.07
N ARG A 212 16.93 -1.64 29.33
CA ARG A 212 16.44 -1.53 27.95
C ARG A 212 17.51 -1.12 26.94
N PHE A 213 18.70 -0.73 27.38
CA PHE A 213 19.83 -0.52 26.48
C PHE A 213 20.73 -1.75 26.41
N ARG A 214 21.08 -2.19 25.19
CA ARG A 214 22.01 -3.30 24.95
C ARG A 214 23.08 -2.91 23.95
N VAL A 215 24.31 -3.36 24.22
CA VAL A 215 25.40 -3.24 23.25
C VAL A 215 25.36 -4.45 22.32
N GLU A 216 25.05 -4.19 21.06
CA GLU A 216 24.86 -5.21 20.04
C GLU A 216 26.19 -5.75 19.53
N LEU A 217 26.31 -7.08 19.49
CA LEU A 217 27.46 -7.80 18.97
C LEU A 217 27.04 -8.55 17.71
N GLN A 218 27.72 -8.27 16.60
CA GLN A 218 27.52 -8.96 15.32
C GLN A 218 28.84 -9.57 14.87
N ARG A 219 28.78 -10.70 14.15
CA ARG A 219 29.97 -11.37 13.59
C ARG A 219 29.69 -11.83 12.15
N PRO A 220 29.66 -10.91 11.17
CA PRO A 220 29.52 -11.23 9.75
C PRO A 220 30.78 -11.84 9.10
N PHE A 221 31.76 -12.25 9.90
CA PHE A 221 33.07 -12.79 9.48
C PHE A 221 33.95 -11.79 8.73
N ALA A 222 33.79 -10.50 9.00
CA ALA A 222 34.73 -9.47 8.59
C ALA A 222 36.03 -9.54 9.41
N ARG A 223 37.15 -9.12 8.78
CA ARG A 223 38.53 -9.25 9.30
C ARG A 223 38.72 -8.79 10.75
N HIS A 224 37.96 -7.80 11.21
CA HIS A 224 38.13 -7.17 12.52
C HIS A 224 36.97 -7.41 13.51
N ASP A 225 36.04 -8.31 13.21
CA ASP A 225 34.84 -8.54 14.03
C ASP A 225 35.16 -8.91 15.48
N ARG A 226 36.06 -9.88 15.69
CA ARG A 226 36.46 -10.31 17.05
C ARG A 226 37.07 -9.19 17.87
N ARG A 227 37.81 -8.28 17.23
CA ARG A 227 38.42 -7.12 17.89
C ARG A 227 37.34 -6.08 18.24
N ARG A 228 36.44 -5.79 17.30
CA ARG A 228 35.29 -4.91 17.52
C ARG A 228 34.43 -5.41 18.67
N ASN A 229 34.05 -6.69 18.66
CA ASN A 229 33.17 -7.26 19.68
C ASN A 229 33.82 -7.28 21.07
N ARG A 230 35.12 -7.55 21.19
CA ARG A 230 35.85 -7.38 22.45
C ARG A 230 35.84 -5.94 22.96
N ALA A 231 36.03 -4.96 22.08
CA ALA A 231 35.98 -3.55 22.46
C ALA A 231 34.57 -3.09 22.86
N LEU A 232 33.53 -3.60 22.18
CA LEU A 232 32.12 -3.36 22.50
C LEU A 232 31.74 -4.01 23.84
N ALA A 233 32.14 -5.26 24.08
CA ALA A 233 31.91 -5.94 25.36
C ALA A 233 32.58 -5.21 26.52
N SER A 234 33.83 -4.77 26.33
CA SER A 234 34.54 -3.96 27.34
C SER A 234 33.88 -2.59 27.56
N LEU A 235 33.27 -1.99 26.54
CA LEU A 235 32.47 -0.77 26.70
C LEU A 235 31.19 -1.04 27.50
N ALA A 236 30.48 -2.13 27.19
CA ALA A 236 29.27 -2.54 27.89
C ALA A 236 29.53 -2.79 29.39
N GLU A 237 30.61 -3.52 29.70
CA GLU A 237 31.06 -3.79 31.08
C GLU A 237 31.33 -2.49 31.86
N ARG A 238 32.07 -1.53 31.28
CA ARG A 238 32.34 -0.23 31.91
C ARG A 238 31.08 0.61 32.15
N LEU A 239 30.01 0.36 31.39
CA LEU A 239 28.75 1.08 31.50
C LEU A 239 27.72 0.35 32.38
N GLY A 240 28.02 -0.88 32.82
CA GLY A 240 27.08 -1.71 33.56
C GLY A 240 25.87 -2.16 32.73
N VAL A 241 26.04 -2.39 31.43
CA VAL A 241 24.97 -2.84 30.52
C VAL A 241 25.33 -4.17 29.87
N THR A 242 24.31 -4.94 29.49
CA THR A 242 24.48 -6.27 28.88
C THR A 242 24.75 -6.16 27.38
N THR A 243 25.56 -7.07 26.85
CA THR A 243 25.69 -7.27 25.40
C THR A 243 24.63 -8.23 24.88
N VAL A 244 24.25 -8.09 23.60
CA VAL A 244 23.32 -9.01 22.93
C VAL A 244 23.85 -9.40 21.56
N ALA A 245 23.71 -10.67 21.17
CA ALA A 245 24.13 -11.17 19.86
C ALA A 245 22.98 -11.13 18.87
N THR A 246 23.26 -10.71 17.63
CA THR A 246 22.31 -10.70 16.52
C THR A 246 22.97 -11.13 15.20
N GLY A 247 22.15 -11.58 14.25
CA GLY A 247 22.56 -12.02 12.92
C GLY A 247 22.52 -10.91 11.87
N ASN A 248 21.71 -9.85 12.09
CA ASN A 248 21.47 -8.80 11.11
C ASN A 248 20.98 -9.38 9.76
N VAL A 249 19.92 -10.16 9.85
CA VAL A 249 19.42 -11.04 8.78
C VAL A 249 18.79 -10.21 7.66
N HIS A 250 19.12 -10.52 6.41
CA HIS A 250 18.57 -9.88 5.21
C HIS A 250 18.01 -10.88 4.20
N ALA A 251 18.08 -12.17 4.52
CA ALA A 251 17.62 -13.27 3.72
C ALA A 251 17.28 -14.47 4.62
N HIS A 252 16.22 -15.20 4.31
CA HIS A 252 15.88 -16.42 5.05
C HIS A 252 16.86 -17.57 4.77
N ASP A 253 17.43 -17.63 3.56
CA ASP A 253 18.33 -18.70 3.11
C ASP A 253 19.49 -18.17 2.25
N ARG A 254 20.57 -18.96 2.14
CA ARG A 254 21.76 -18.65 1.33
C ARG A 254 21.46 -18.53 -0.16
N SER A 255 20.44 -19.21 -0.66
CA SER A 255 19.98 -19.07 -2.05
C SER A 255 19.53 -17.65 -2.39
N ARG A 256 19.09 -16.85 -1.41
CA ARG A 256 18.63 -15.46 -1.59
C ARG A 256 19.75 -14.41 -1.58
N VAL A 257 20.98 -14.78 -1.22
CA VAL A 257 22.12 -13.84 -1.15
C VAL A 257 22.42 -13.15 -2.50
N PRO A 258 22.41 -13.84 -3.66
CA PRO A 258 22.59 -13.17 -4.95
C PRO A 258 21.50 -12.12 -5.25
N LEU A 259 20.25 -12.39 -4.86
CA LEU A 259 19.16 -11.42 -4.99
C LEU A 259 19.39 -10.22 -4.09
N GLN A 260 19.76 -10.45 -2.83
CA GLN A 260 20.11 -9.41 -1.87
C GLN A 260 21.17 -8.45 -2.46
N ASP A 261 22.24 -9.01 -3.00
CA ASP A 261 23.31 -8.24 -3.65
C ASP A 261 22.80 -7.43 -4.86
N ALA A 262 21.95 -8.02 -5.69
CA ALA A 262 21.35 -7.35 -6.84
C ALA A 262 20.39 -6.22 -6.43
N LEU A 263 19.58 -6.41 -5.39
CA LEU A 263 18.68 -5.39 -4.86
C LEU A 263 19.47 -4.18 -4.33
N VAL A 264 20.59 -4.40 -3.63
CA VAL A 264 21.48 -3.32 -3.18
C VAL A 264 22.04 -2.53 -4.36
N ALA A 265 22.47 -3.21 -5.42
CA ALA A 265 22.94 -2.54 -6.65
C ALA A 265 21.82 -1.70 -7.30
N VAL A 266 20.59 -2.24 -7.37
CA VAL A 266 19.41 -1.49 -7.85
C VAL A 266 19.14 -0.25 -6.98
N ARG A 267 19.19 -0.39 -5.65
CA ARG A 267 18.99 0.71 -4.69
C ARG A 267 20.01 1.83 -4.90
N LEU A 268 21.28 1.47 -5.12
CA LEU A 268 22.37 2.42 -5.35
C LEU A 268 22.37 3.00 -6.77
N GLY A 269 21.60 2.43 -7.69
CA GLY A 269 21.58 2.83 -9.09
C GLY A 269 22.87 2.48 -9.84
N THR A 270 23.56 1.42 -9.41
CA THR A 270 24.85 0.98 -9.95
C THR A 270 24.80 -0.48 -10.40
N THR A 271 25.89 -0.97 -10.99
CA THR A 271 26.07 -2.39 -11.32
C THR A 271 26.55 -3.21 -10.12
N LEU A 272 26.49 -4.54 -10.23
CA LEU A 272 27.12 -5.47 -9.29
C LEU A 272 28.65 -5.29 -9.23
N ASP A 273 29.30 -4.89 -10.33
CA ASP A 273 30.75 -4.68 -10.30
C ASP A 273 31.07 -3.40 -9.49
N GLU A 274 30.30 -2.32 -9.67
CA GLU A 274 30.53 -1.04 -8.99
C GLU A 274 30.07 -0.99 -7.53
N SER A 275 29.09 -1.82 -7.15
CA SER A 275 28.54 -1.83 -5.79
C SER A 275 29.30 -2.70 -4.80
N GLU A 276 30.39 -3.38 -5.20
CA GLU A 276 31.06 -4.41 -4.38
C GLU A 276 31.37 -3.94 -2.95
N ALA A 277 31.99 -2.77 -2.79
CA ALA A 277 32.36 -2.22 -1.48
C ALA A 277 31.16 -1.80 -0.60
N ARG A 278 29.95 -1.83 -1.14
CA ARG A 278 28.70 -1.43 -0.46
C ARG A 278 27.78 -2.60 -0.16
N ARG A 279 28.12 -3.81 -0.62
CA ARG A 279 27.40 -5.06 -0.34
C ARG A 279 27.97 -5.75 0.90
N ARG A 280 27.27 -6.77 1.39
CA ARG A 280 27.65 -7.53 2.59
C ARG A 280 28.85 -8.45 2.38
N GLY A 281 29.14 -8.81 1.12
CA GLY A 281 30.36 -9.52 0.72
C GLY A 281 30.41 -11.01 1.06
N ASN A 282 29.43 -11.56 1.79
CA ASN A 282 29.30 -12.99 2.06
C ASN A 282 27.85 -13.36 2.47
N GLY A 283 27.59 -14.66 2.69
CA GLY A 283 26.28 -15.18 3.05
C GLY A 283 26.01 -15.34 4.55
N SER A 284 26.66 -14.57 5.43
CA SER A 284 26.48 -14.70 6.90
C SER A 284 25.25 -13.97 7.45
N HIS A 285 24.66 -13.06 6.65
CA HIS A 285 23.44 -12.30 6.94
C HIS A 285 22.17 -13.05 6.53
N VAL A 286 22.20 -14.38 6.62
CA VAL A 286 21.01 -15.24 6.45
C VAL A 286 20.50 -15.65 7.81
N LEU A 287 19.21 -16.00 7.90
CA LEU A 287 18.65 -16.56 9.12
C LEU A 287 19.39 -17.87 9.44
N ALA A 288 20.11 -17.86 10.57
CA ALA A 288 20.89 -18.99 11.01
C ALA A 288 20.17 -19.71 12.15
N PRO A 289 20.29 -21.05 12.24
CA PRO A 289 19.70 -21.79 13.35
C PRO A 289 20.33 -21.37 14.68
N PRO A 290 19.58 -21.43 15.80
CA PRO A 290 20.07 -21.08 17.14
C PRO A 290 21.44 -21.66 17.50
N GLU A 291 21.66 -22.94 17.18
CA GLU A 291 22.91 -23.66 17.47
C GLU A 291 24.12 -23.05 16.72
N ALA A 292 23.94 -22.66 15.46
CA ALA A 292 24.99 -22.02 14.68
C ALA A 292 25.33 -20.62 15.22
N MET A 293 24.37 -19.93 15.83
CA MET A 293 24.61 -18.64 16.47
C MET A 293 25.40 -18.80 17.78
N VAL A 294 25.16 -19.88 18.53
CA VAL A 294 25.99 -20.20 19.72
C VAL A 294 27.45 -20.43 19.32
N GLU A 295 27.68 -21.23 18.28
CA GLU A 295 29.02 -21.49 17.78
C GLU A 295 29.68 -20.20 17.25
N ARG A 296 28.92 -19.38 16.52
CA ARG A 296 29.37 -18.10 15.97
C ARG A 296 29.82 -17.13 17.07
N PHE A 297 29.22 -17.18 18.25
CA PHE A 297 29.54 -16.31 19.39
C PHE A 297 30.14 -17.08 20.58
N SER A 298 30.94 -18.11 20.33
CA SER A 298 31.64 -18.87 21.39
C SER A 298 32.53 -18.00 22.30
N ASP A 299 33.02 -16.86 21.81
CA ASP A 299 33.79 -15.87 22.58
C ASP A 299 32.88 -15.00 23.51
N HIS A 300 31.56 -15.02 23.31
CA HIS A 300 30.56 -14.19 23.99
C HIS A 300 29.21 -14.94 24.25
N PRO A 301 29.22 -16.06 24.98
CA PRO A 301 28.03 -16.90 25.16
C PRO A 301 26.87 -16.18 25.89
N GLU A 302 27.17 -15.26 26.82
CA GLU A 302 26.13 -14.49 27.51
C GLU A 302 25.34 -13.57 26.57
N ALA A 303 25.96 -13.06 25.50
CA ALA A 303 25.28 -12.21 24.52
C ALA A 303 24.23 -13.00 23.73
N VAL A 304 24.47 -14.30 23.50
CA VAL A 304 23.52 -15.20 22.84
C VAL A 304 22.34 -15.50 23.76
N HIS A 305 22.59 -15.82 25.04
CA HIS A 305 21.51 -16.08 26.00
C HIS A 305 20.68 -14.83 26.28
N GLU A 306 21.31 -13.65 26.25
CA GLU A 306 20.59 -12.39 26.41
C GLU A 306 19.54 -12.17 25.33
N SER A 307 19.73 -12.66 24.09
CA SER A 307 18.70 -12.48 23.06
C SER A 307 17.42 -13.24 23.40
N GLY A 308 17.54 -14.46 23.95
CA GLY A 308 16.40 -15.21 24.50
C GLY A 308 15.76 -14.55 25.72
N ARG A 309 16.55 -14.12 26.70
CA ARG A 309 16.03 -13.42 27.91
C ARG A 309 15.29 -12.14 27.56
N LEU A 310 15.83 -11.38 26.62
CA LEU A 310 15.21 -10.15 26.14
C LEU A 310 13.92 -10.47 25.39
N ALA A 311 13.94 -11.47 24.50
CA ALA A 311 12.75 -11.89 23.78
C ALA A 311 11.59 -12.20 24.72
N GLU A 312 11.80 -12.92 25.82
CA GLU A 312 10.75 -13.24 26.81
C GLU A 312 10.06 -12.01 27.41
N ARG A 313 10.75 -10.87 27.49
CA ARG A 313 10.20 -9.61 28.00
C ARG A 313 9.42 -8.81 26.96
N LEU A 314 9.76 -8.97 25.68
CA LEU A 314 9.12 -8.24 24.58
C LEU A 314 7.73 -8.84 24.33
N SER A 315 6.71 -8.26 24.95
CA SER A 315 5.38 -8.87 25.09
C SER A 315 4.32 -8.33 24.13
N PHE A 316 4.59 -7.18 23.49
CA PHE A 316 3.67 -6.54 22.55
C PHE A 316 3.35 -7.45 21.35
N ASP A 317 2.05 -7.60 21.05
CA ASP A 317 1.54 -8.33 19.90
C ASP A 317 0.75 -7.40 18.96
N VAL A 318 1.29 -7.17 17.77
CA VAL A 318 0.68 -6.29 16.74
C VAL A 318 -0.70 -6.75 16.28
N THR A 319 -1.05 -8.03 16.43
CA THR A 319 -2.35 -8.57 16.02
C THR A 319 -3.46 -8.31 17.04
N ARG A 320 -3.10 -7.98 18.29
CA ARG A 320 -4.05 -7.89 19.42
C ARG A 320 -4.00 -6.56 20.16
N ASP A 321 -2.84 -5.92 20.24
CA ASP A 321 -2.59 -4.82 21.19
C ASP A 321 -2.72 -3.42 20.58
N LEU A 322 -3.14 -3.29 19.31
CA LEU A 322 -3.28 -1.98 18.64
C LEU A 322 -4.39 -1.11 19.27
N GLY A 323 -5.50 -1.74 19.64
CA GLY A 323 -6.67 -1.06 20.22
C GLY A 323 -7.34 -0.06 19.28
N TYR A 324 -7.40 -0.38 17.98
CA TYR A 324 -8.04 0.46 16.98
C TYR A 324 -9.55 0.62 17.22
N ARG A 325 -10.04 1.85 17.02
CA ARG A 325 -11.46 2.20 17.01
C ARG A 325 -11.74 3.26 15.96
N TYR A 326 -12.84 3.12 15.24
CA TYR A 326 -13.28 4.13 14.27
C TYR A 326 -14.23 5.15 14.92
N PRO A 327 -14.29 6.40 14.42
CA PRO A 327 -15.17 7.43 14.98
C PRO A 327 -16.62 6.99 15.03
N GLY A 328 -17.21 7.04 16.24
CA GLY A 328 -18.61 6.68 16.47
C GLY A 328 -18.82 5.22 16.85
N SER A 329 -17.79 4.37 16.85
CA SER A 329 -17.87 2.99 17.37
C SER A 329 -18.19 2.94 18.86
N GLU A 330 -17.87 4.00 19.59
CA GLU A 330 -18.12 4.17 21.02
C GLU A 330 -19.35 5.05 21.35
N ASP A 331 -20.07 5.55 20.33
CA ASP A 331 -21.22 6.43 20.53
C ASP A 331 -22.46 5.63 20.96
N GLY A 332 -22.75 5.62 22.26
CA GLY A 332 -23.95 4.98 22.82
C GLY A 332 -25.29 5.58 22.34
N THR A 333 -25.26 6.68 21.58
CA THR A 333 -26.46 7.28 20.96
C THR A 333 -26.60 6.96 19.46
N ALA A 334 -25.62 6.26 18.86
CA ALA A 334 -25.56 6.00 17.42
C ALA A 334 -26.82 5.29 16.90
N ASP A 335 -27.30 4.27 17.60
CA ASP A 335 -28.53 3.55 17.24
C ASP A 335 -29.73 4.49 17.17
N ARG A 336 -29.91 5.32 18.21
CA ARG A 336 -31.04 6.26 18.29
C ARG A 336 -31.00 7.25 17.12
N ARG A 337 -29.83 7.82 16.86
CA ARG A 337 -29.61 8.80 15.78
C ARG A 337 -29.88 8.19 14.41
N LEU A 338 -29.38 6.98 14.16
CA LEU A 338 -29.61 6.28 12.88
C LEU A 338 -31.10 6.02 12.66
N VAL A 339 -31.81 5.54 13.70
CA VAL A 339 -33.26 5.33 13.66
C VAL A 339 -34.02 6.63 13.36
N GLU A 340 -33.68 7.73 14.03
CA GLU A 340 -34.31 9.04 13.82
C GLU A 340 -34.15 9.51 12.35
N ILE A 341 -32.95 9.38 11.78
CA ILE A 341 -32.66 9.73 10.39
C ILE A 341 -33.50 8.87 9.43
N CYS A 342 -33.46 7.55 9.60
CA CYS A 342 -34.18 6.63 8.72
C CYS A 342 -35.70 6.83 8.79
N ARG A 343 -36.26 7.06 9.99
CA ARG A 343 -37.70 7.30 10.17
C ARG A 343 -38.16 8.61 9.53
N ALA A 344 -37.35 9.67 9.61
CA ALA A 344 -37.66 10.92 8.92
C ALA A 344 -37.65 10.74 7.39
N GLU A 345 -36.63 10.05 6.87
CA GLU A 345 -36.47 9.87 5.43
C GLU A 345 -37.46 8.88 4.81
N ILE A 346 -37.83 7.81 5.51
CA ILE A 346 -38.81 6.84 4.99
C ILE A 346 -40.19 7.49 4.85
N GLY A 347 -40.57 8.33 5.82
CA GLY A 347 -41.81 9.11 5.78
C GLY A 347 -41.84 10.07 4.60
N ARG A 348 -40.68 10.64 4.21
CA ARG A 348 -40.55 11.53 3.06
C ARG A 348 -40.55 10.78 1.72
N ARG A 349 -39.75 9.72 1.58
CA ARG A 349 -39.52 9.04 0.28
C ARG A 349 -40.65 8.06 -0.10
N TYR A 350 -41.31 7.45 0.87
CA TYR A 350 -42.42 6.51 0.64
C TYR A 350 -43.80 7.13 0.92
N ALA A 351 -43.90 8.45 1.06
CA ALA A 351 -45.18 9.14 1.20
C ALA A 351 -46.13 8.78 0.04
N GLY A 352 -47.27 8.18 0.37
CA GLY A 352 -48.29 7.78 -0.62
C GLY A 352 -47.93 6.58 -1.52
N ARG A 353 -46.78 5.92 -1.31
CA ARG A 353 -46.38 4.73 -2.08
C ARG A 353 -47.03 3.46 -1.51
N ARG A 354 -47.49 2.56 -2.39
CA ARG A 354 -48.04 1.24 -2.00
C ARG A 354 -47.02 0.34 -1.30
N SER A 355 -45.73 0.49 -1.62
CA SER A 355 -44.63 -0.27 -1.04
C SER A 355 -44.21 0.19 0.36
N ARG A 356 -44.88 1.19 0.95
CA ARG A 356 -44.49 1.77 2.25
C ARG A 356 -44.42 0.76 3.38
N GLU A 357 -45.43 -0.10 3.52
CA GLU A 357 -45.46 -1.12 4.59
C GLU A 357 -44.34 -2.17 4.43
N GLN A 358 -44.00 -2.52 3.19
CA GLN A 358 -42.88 -3.41 2.90
C GLN A 358 -41.54 -2.74 3.23
N ALA A 359 -41.40 -1.46 2.89
CA ALA A 359 -40.23 -0.66 3.21
C ALA A 359 -40.03 -0.48 4.73
N GLU A 360 -41.11 -0.23 5.47
CA GLU A 360 -41.08 -0.09 6.93
C GLU A 360 -40.67 -1.41 7.60
N ARG A 361 -41.23 -2.56 7.18
CA ARG A 361 -40.79 -3.88 7.67
C ARG A 361 -39.32 -4.16 7.41
N ARG A 362 -38.86 -3.93 6.17
CA ARG A 362 -37.45 -4.11 5.82
C ARG A 362 -36.52 -3.19 6.61
N LEU A 363 -36.95 -1.96 6.88
CA LEU A 363 -36.19 -1.03 7.71
C LEU A 363 -36.05 -1.55 9.14
N GLU A 364 -37.10 -2.09 9.73
CA GLU A 364 -37.06 -2.67 11.07
C GLU A 364 -36.13 -3.88 11.15
N GLU A 365 -36.19 -4.78 10.16
CA GLU A 365 -35.27 -5.93 10.03
C GLU A 365 -33.81 -5.46 9.95
N GLU A 366 -33.50 -4.53 9.04
CA GLU A 366 -32.14 -4.02 8.88
C GLU A 366 -31.63 -3.32 10.13
N LEU A 367 -32.44 -2.48 10.78
CA LEU A 367 -32.06 -1.80 12.02
C LEU A 367 -31.85 -2.77 13.18
N ALA A 368 -32.59 -3.88 13.25
CA ALA A 368 -32.39 -4.92 14.24
C ALA A 368 -31.03 -5.61 14.05
N ILE A 369 -30.69 -5.99 12.81
CA ILE A 369 -29.39 -6.60 12.49
C ILE A 369 -28.26 -5.60 12.80
N ILE A 370 -28.37 -4.35 12.35
CA ILE A 370 -27.37 -3.30 12.60
C ILE A 370 -27.11 -3.11 14.10
N ARG A 371 -28.18 -3.10 14.92
CA ARG A 371 -28.06 -2.98 16.38
C ARG A 371 -27.37 -4.20 16.98
N SER A 372 -27.75 -5.41 16.56
CA SER A 372 -27.16 -6.65 17.07
C SER A 372 -25.65 -6.74 16.79
N LEU A 373 -25.22 -6.19 15.65
CA LEU A 373 -23.82 -6.15 15.23
C LEU A 373 -23.06 -4.89 15.72
N GLY A 374 -23.74 -3.94 16.38
CA GLY A 374 -23.13 -2.69 16.84
C GLY A 374 -22.65 -1.76 15.70
N LEU A 375 -23.30 -1.80 14.53
CA LEU A 375 -22.83 -1.11 13.31
C LEU A 375 -23.42 0.29 13.11
N ALA A 376 -24.23 0.82 14.03
CA ALA A 376 -24.86 2.13 13.82
C ALA A 376 -23.84 3.26 13.60
N GLY A 377 -22.74 3.26 14.37
CA GLY A 377 -21.64 4.22 14.20
C GLY A 377 -20.98 4.12 12.82
N PHE A 378 -20.86 2.92 12.26
CA PHE A 378 -20.31 2.69 10.92
C PHE A 378 -21.17 3.35 9.83
N PHE A 379 -22.50 3.21 9.86
CA PHE A 379 -23.39 3.85 8.89
C PHE A 379 -23.37 5.38 9.03
N LEU A 380 -23.34 5.89 10.27
CA LEU A 380 -23.26 7.32 10.54
C LEU A 380 -21.94 7.92 10.06
N LEU A 381 -20.81 7.23 10.24
CA LEU A 381 -19.50 7.69 9.75
C LEU A 381 -19.48 7.80 8.22
N HIS A 382 -20.02 6.81 7.51
CA HIS A 382 -20.14 6.88 6.04
C HIS A 382 -21.06 8.02 5.61
N ARG A 383 -22.17 8.23 6.32
CA ARG A 383 -23.06 9.36 6.07
C ARG A 383 -22.34 10.70 6.27
N ASP A 384 -21.58 10.83 7.35
CA ASP A 384 -20.78 12.04 7.62
C ASP A 384 -19.72 12.28 6.54
N MET A 385 -19.10 11.22 5.97
CA MET A 385 -18.21 11.34 4.81
C MET A 385 -18.96 11.88 3.59
N LEU A 386 -20.17 11.36 3.34
CA LEU A 386 -20.99 11.81 2.22
C LEU A 386 -21.45 13.26 2.39
N GLU A 387 -21.83 13.68 3.60
CA GLU A 387 -22.17 15.09 3.89
C GLU A 387 -20.96 16.00 3.67
N LEU A 388 -19.77 15.59 4.13
CA LEU A 388 -18.53 16.33 3.87
C LEU A 388 -18.25 16.43 2.36
N ALA A 389 -18.51 15.37 1.61
CA ALA A 389 -18.41 15.38 0.16
C ALA A 389 -19.43 16.33 -0.50
N ARG A 390 -20.65 16.46 0.06
CA ARG A 390 -21.63 17.47 -0.39
C ARG A 390 -21.10 18.89 -0.21
N GLU A 391 -20.52 19.18 0.95
CA GLU A 391 -19.92 20.50 1.20
C GLU A 391 -18.79 20.82 0.22
N VAL A 392 -17.89 19.85 -0.01
CA VAL A 392 -16.80 19.98 -0.98
C VAL A 392 -17.33 20.16 -2.40
N ALA A 393 -18.33 19.36 -2.79
CA ALA A 393 -18.96 19.48 -4.10
C ALA A 393 -19.57 20.86 -4.32
N CYS A 394 -20.28 21.42 -3.34
CA CYS A 394 -20.82 22.77 -3.41
C CYS A 394 -19.72 23.84 -3.60
N GLN A 395 -18.56 23.66 -2.97
CA GLN A 395 -17.42 24.56 -3.09
C GLN A 395 -16.74 24.43 -4.47
N VAL A 396 -16.43 23.21 -4.90
CA VAL A 396 -15.73 22.92 -6.17
C VAL A 396 -16.58 23.29 -7.39
N ARG A 397 -17.88 23.01 -7.33
CA ARG A 397 -18.78 23.26 -8.46
C ARG A 397 -19.21 24.72 -8.56
N GLY A 398 -19.29 25.43 -7.42
CA GLY A 398 -19.90 26.76 -7.33
C GLY A 398 -21.44 26.68 -7.30
N ARG A 399 -22.07 27.58 -6.53
CA ARG A 399 -23.52 27.55 -6.27
C ARG A 399 -24.36 27.67 -7.55
N ASP A 400 -23.90 28.52 -8.47
CA ASP A 400 -24.65 28.84 -9.68
C ASP A 400 -24.33 27.92 -10.87
N ALA A 401 -23.41 26.96 -10.74
CA ALA A 401 -23.10 26.05 -11.83
C ALA A 401 -24.27 25.08 -12.11
N ALA A 402 -24.46 24.67 -13.36
CA ALA A 402 -25.50 23.71 -13.73
C ALA A 402 -25.36 22.37 -12.98
N ARG A 403 -24.12 21.97 -12.71
CA ARG A 403 -23.78 20.76 -11.96
C ARG A 403 -23.99 20.87 -10.43
N SER A 404 -24.36 22.03 -9.89
CA SER A 404 -24.47 22.23 -8.43
C SER A 404 -25.50 21.33 -7.74
N VAL A 405 -26.52 20.91 -8.48
CA VAL A 405 -27.61 20.04 -7.99
C VAL A 405 -27.27 18.55 -8.04
N LEU A 406 -26.15 18.16 -8.66
CA LEU A 406 -25.79 16.76 -8.79
C LEU A 406 -25.38 16.17 -7.43
N PRO A 407 -25.60 14.88 -7.18
CA PRO A 407 -25.06 14.23 -5.98
C PRO A 407 -23.52 14.34 -5.99
N PRO A 408 -22.85 14.47 -4.83
CA PRO A 408 -21.39 14.61 -4.76
C PRO A 408 -20.67 13.34 -5.22
N GLY A 409 -21.32 12.19 -5.07
CA GLY A 409 -20.82 10.87 -5.37
C GLY A 409 -21.95 9.85 -5.30
N ARG A 410 -21.63 8.58 -5.53
CA ARG A 410 -22.58 7.46 -5.52
C ARG A 410 -22.00 6.29 -4.74
N GLY A 411 -22.83 5.65 -3.92
CA GLY A 411 -22.50 4.34 -3.36
C GLY A 411 -22.60 3.25 -4.43
N ARG A 412 -21.76 2.22 -4.30
CA ARG A 412 -21.78 1.04 -5.16
C ARG A 412 -21.66 -0.26 -4.36
N GLY A 413 -21.63 -1.38 -5.07
CA GLY A 413 -21.40 -2.70 -4.49
C GLY A 413 -22.65 -3.24 -3.80
N SER A 414 -22.46 -4.06 -2.77
CA SER A 414 -23.56 -4.72 -2.04
C SER A 414 -24.37 -3.73 -1.19
N SER A 415 -23.80 -2.58 -0.82
CA SER A 415 -24.47 -1.52 -0.06
C SER A 415 -25.79 -1.03 -0.67
N VAL A 416 -25.97 -1.18 -2.00
CA VAL A 416 -27.18 -0.76 -2.71
C VAL A 416 -28.42 -1.60 -2.37
N SER A 417 -28.27 -2.80 -1.79
CA SER A 417 -29.39 -3.65 -1.37
C SER A 417 -29.97 -3.32 0.00
N SER A 418 -29.37 -2.36 0.72
CA SER A 418 -29.82 -1.91 2.05
C SER A 418 -30.76 -0.70 1.95
N ILE A 419 -31.92 -0.80 2.59
CA ILE A 419 -32.84 0.33 2.72
C ILE A 419 -32.26 1.41 3.64
N VAL A 420 -31.47 1.04 4.66
CA VAL A 420 -30.75 1.99 5.52
C VAL A 420 -29.76 2.82 4.70
N CYS A 421 -28.98 2.19 3.81
CA CYS A 421 -28.11 2.90 2.87
C CYS A 421 -28.89 3.85 1.95
N TYR A 422 -30.04 3.41 1.43
CA TYR A 422 -30.87 4.25 0.56
C TYR A 422 -31.41 5.49 1.30
N LEU A 423 -31.95 5.31 2.51
CA LEU A 423 -32.53 6.38 3.32
C LEU A 423 -31.48 7.37 3.83
N THR A 424 -30.31 6.89 4.24
CA THR A 424 -29.17 7.75 4.64
C THR A 424 -28.52 8.46 3.46
N GLY A 425 -28.86 8.07 2.22
CA GLY A 425 -28.34 8.64 0.98
C GLY A 425 -27.02 8.04 0.51
N LEU A 426 -26.52 7.02 1.19
CA LEU A 426 -25.34 6.24 0.77
C LEU A 426 -25.62 5.46 -0.52
N SER A 427 -26.84 4.94 -0.68
CA SER A 427 -27.35 4.38 -1.93
C SER A 427 -28.37 5.33 -2.58
N HIS A 428 -28.41 5.30 -3.91
CA HIS A 428 -29.41 6.00 -4.72
C HIS A 428 -30.45 5.06 -5.35
N VAL A 429 -30.29 3.75 -5.15
CA VAL A 429 -31.20 2.72 -5.66
C VAL A 429 -32.16 2.32 -4.54
N ASP A 430 -33.46 2.31 -4.83
CA ASP A 430 -34.49 1.80 -3.92
C ASP A 430 -34.47 0.25 -3.96
N PRO A 431 -34.05 -0.42 -2.88
CA PRO A 431 -33.92 -1.87 -2.87
C PRO A 431 -35.27 -2.59 -2.84
N ILE A 432 -36.35 -1.92 -2.42
CA ILE A 432 -37.70 -2.49 -2.37
C ILE A 432 -38.29 -2.53 -3.76
N GLU A 433 -38.20 -1.41 -4.48
CA GLU A 433 -38.68 -1.31 -5.87
C GLU A 433 -37.91 -2.26 -6.81
N LYS A 434 -36.62 -2.46 -6.55
CA LYS A 434 -35.75 -3.33 -7.35
C LYS A 434 -35.63 -4.77 -6.84
N GLY A 435 -36.36 -5.15 -5.79
CA GLY A 435 -36.36 -6.51 -5.25
C GLY A 435 -34.97 -7.02 -4.82
N LEU A 436 -34.13 -6.14 -4.28
CA LEU A 436 -32.74 -6.46 -3.94
C LEU A 436 -32.62 -7.21 -2.61
N PHE A 437 -31.84 -8.29 -2.63
CA PHE A 437 -31.62 -9.14 -1.46
C PHE A 437 -30.54 -8.59 -0.52
N LEU A 438 -30.84 -8.55 0.80
CA LEU A 438 -29.93 -7.99 1.81
C LEU A 438 -28.72 -8.88 2.10
N GLY A 439 -28.90 -10.20 2.12
CA GLY A 439 -28.02 -11.12 2.84
C GLY A 439 -26.55 -11.12 2.40
N ARG A 440 -26.25 -10.60 1.20
CA ARG A 440 -24.87 -10.41 0.72
C ARG A 440 -24.17 -9.21 1.39
N PHE A 441 -24.92 -8.17 1.73
CA PHE A 441 -24.39 -6.97 2.36
C PHE A 441 -24.40 -7.07 3.88
N LEU A 442 -25.53 -7.53 4.44
CA LEU A 442 -25.74 -7.58 5.88
C LEU A 442 -26.53 -8.84 6.24
N ASN A 443 -26.02 -9.59 7.21
CA ASN A 443 -26.66 -10.76 7.80
C ASN A 443 -26.14 -10.96 9.23
N GLU A 444 -26.79 -11.82 10.02
CA GLU A 444 -26.43 -12.04 11.43
C GLU A 444 -25.10 -12.81 11.62
N GLU A 445 -24.64 -13.54 10.60
CA GLU A 445 -23.41 -14.35 10.63
C GLU A 445 -22.17 -13.58 10.14
N LEU A 446 -22.28 -12.25 10.02
CA LEU A 446 -21.24 -11.41 9.45
C LEU A 446 -19.98 -11.42 10.35
N THR A 447 -18.89 -12.01 9.86
CA THR A 447 -17.61 -12.12 10.60
C THR A 447 -16.66 -10.93 10.39
N ALA A 448 -16.92 -10.08 9.39
CA ALA A 448 -16.09 -8.93 9.04
C ALA A 448 -16.97 -7.71 8.73
N LEU A 449 -16.42 -6.50 8.90
CA LEU A 449 -17.17 -5.27 8.62
C LEU A 449 -17.64 -5.23 7.15
N PRO A 450 -18.88 -4.76 6.87
CA PRO A 450 -19.37 -4.66 5.50
C PRO A 450 -18.65 -3.53 4.75
N ASP A 451 -18.52 -3.66 3.43
CA ASP A 451 -17.83 -2.68 2.59
C ASP A 451 -18.84 -1.70 1.96
N ILE A 452 -18.63 -0.39 2.16
CA ILE A 452 -19.38 0.68 1.50
C ILE A 452 -18.41 1.52 0.67
N ASP A 453 -18.43 1.25 -0.63
CA ASP A 453 -17.64 1.97 -1.61
C ASP A 453 -18.34 3.26 -2.04
N LEU A 454 -17.62 4.38 -2.00
CA LEU A 454 -18.11 5.69 -2.45
C LEU A 454 -17.33 6.19 -3.67
N ASP A 455 -18.03 6.37 -4.79
CA ASP A 455 -17.48 6.89 -6.05
C ASP A 455 -17.73 8.38 -6.18
N PHE A 456 -16.67 9.13 -6.52
CA PHE A 456 -16.70 10.58 -6.68
C PHE A 456 -16.10 11.00 -8.03
N PRO A 457 -16.55 12.13 -8.60
CA PRO A 457 -15.81 12.86 -9.63
C PRO A 457 -14.39 13.21 -9.17
N ARG A 458 -13.47 13.34 -10.13
CA ARG A 458 -12.03 13.50 -9.85
C ARG A 458 -11.73 14.77 -9.05
N ASP A 459 -12.31 15.89 -9.45
CA ASP A 459 -12.10 17.22 -8.84
C ASP A 459 -12.64 17.26 -7.40
N ILE A 460 -13.81 16.69 -7.16
CA ILE A 460 -14.40 16.57 -5.81
C ILE A 460 -13.52 15.69 -4.93
N ARG A 461 -13.10 14.52 -5.43
CA ARG A 461 -12.23 13.61 -4.68
C ARG A 461 -10.90 14.25 -4.28
N GLU A 462 -10.32 15.02 -5.20
CA GLU A 462 -9.04 15.68 -5.00
C GLU A 462 -9.06 16.63 -3.80
N GLU A 463 -10.14 17.39 -3.64
CA GLU A 463 -10.38 18.29 -2.51
C GLU A 463 -10.93 17.59 -1.25
N LEU A 464 -11.66 16.48 -1.44
CA LEU A 464 -12.27 15.72 -0.34
C LEU A 464 -11.22 15.11 0.58
N ILE A 465 -10.18 14.47 0.03
CA ILE A 465 -9.16 13.79 0.85
C ILE A 465 -8.47 14.76 1.84
N PRO A 466 -7.92 15.93 1.41
CA PRO A 466 -7.40 16.93 2.34
C PRO A 466 -8.46 17.48 3.31
N ARG A 467 -9.73 17.53 2.90
CA ARG A 467 -10.83 17.97 3.79
C ARG A 467 -11.10 16.95 4.89
N VAL A 468 -11.04 15.65 4.61
CA VAL A 468 -11.16 14.59 5.62
C VAL A 468 -10.03 14.74 6.64
N HIS A 469 -8.79 14.96 6.20
CA HIS A 469 -7.67 15.21 7.13
C HIS A 469 -7.89 16.43 8.03
N ARG A 470 -8.51 17.50 7.52
CA ARG A 470 -8.87 18.67 8.34
C ARG A 470 -10.01 18.37 9.32
N ARG A 471 -10.99 17.56 8.92
CA ARG A 471 -12.18 17.23 9.73
C ARG A 471 -11.88 16.30 10.90
N PHE A 472 -11.01 15.30 10.68
CA PHE A 472 -10.69 14.27 11.66
C PHE A 472 -9.33 14.45 12.33
N GLY A 473 -8.44 15.25 11.75
CA GLY A 473 -7.06 15.41 12.20
C GLY A 473 -6.07 14.65 11.31
N ARG A 474 -4.91 15.25 11.06
CA ARG A 474 -3.84 14.62 10.27
C ARG A 474 -3.20 13.43 10.99
N ASP A 475 -3.20 13.44 12.31
CA ASP A 475 -2.70 12.34 13.13
C ASP A 475 -3.66 11.14 13.18
N ARG A 476 -4.93 11.32 12.76
CA ARG A 476 -6.03 10.35 12.92
C ARG A 476 -6.59 9.81 11.61
N SER A 477 -6.09 10.30 10.48
CA SER A 477 -6.62 9.91 9.17
C SER A 477 -5.52 9.85 8.11
N ALA A 478 -5.53 8.79 7.31
CA ALA A 478 -4.55 8.55 6.27
C ALA A 478 -5.12 7.66 5.18
N LEU A 479 -4.55 7.74 3.98
CA LEU A 479 -4.79 6.74 2.95
C LEU A 479 -4.03 5.45 3.31
N VAL A 480 -4.46 4.34 2.71
CA VAL A 480 -3.76 3.05 2.84
C VAL A 480 -2.58 3.02 1.87
N ALA A 481 -1.47 2.36 2.23
CA ALA A 481 -0.38 2.14 1.28
C ALA A 481 -0.78 1.10 0.21
N ALA A 482 -0.07 1.14 -0.90
CA ALA A 482 -0.06 0.06 -1.87
C ALA A 482 1.39 -0.23 -2.24
N TYR A 483 1.82 -1.47 -2.11
CA TYR A 483 3.16 -1.88 -2.51
C TYR A 483 3.16 -2.34 -3.96
N SER A 484 3.93 -1.64 -4.79
CA SER A 484 4.20 -2.11 -6.15
C SER A 484 5.18 -3.27 -6.06
N THR A 485 4.76 -4.46 -6.47
CA THR A 485 5.59 -5.65 -6.43
C THR A 485 6.34 -5.86 -7.74
N TYR A 486 7.45 -6.60 -7.70
CA TYR A 486 8.17 -7.01 -8.89
C TYR A 486 7.32 -7.94 -9.76
N ARG A 487 6.91 -7.44 -10.92
CA ARG A 487 6.40 -8.23 -12.05
C ARG A 487 7.53 -8.55 -13.02
N VAL A 488 7.36 -9.56 -13.86
CA VAL A 488 8.41 -10.10 -14.77
C VAL A 488 9.18 -8.99 -15.49
N ARG A 489 8.46 -8.08 -16.17
CA ARG A 489 9.07 -6.98 -16.92
C ARG A 489 9.83 -5.98 -16.04
N GLY A 490 9.32 -5.69 -14.85
CA GLY A 490 9.95 -4.79 -13.90
C GLY A 490 11.24 -5.39 -13.32
N ALA A 491 11.20 -6.67 -12.98
CA ALA A 491 12.35 -7.42 -12.49
C ALA A 491 13.45 -7.49 -13.55
N ILE A 492 13.10 -7.85 -14.80
CA ILE A 492 14.05 -7.88 -15.92
C ILE A 492 14.74 -6.52 -16.09
N ARG A 493 13.97 -5.42 -16.04
CA ARG A 493 14.52 -4.08 -16.24
C ARG A 493 15.49 -3.64 -15.16
N ASP A 494 15.17 -3.85 -13.90
CA ASP A 494 16.01 -3.39 -12.79
C ASP A 494 17.22 -4.30 -12.60
N LEU A 495 17.00 -5.62 -12.58
CA LEU A 495 18.05 -6.61 -12.33
C LEU A 495 18.97 -6.74 -13.53
N GLY A 496 18.46 -6.56 -14.76
CA GLY A 496 19.29 -6.51 -15.96
C GLY A 496 20.27 -5.34 -15.95
N LYS A 497 19.85 -4.17 -15.44
CA LYS A 497 20.74 -3.02 -15.24
C LYS A 497 21.77 -3.30 -14.15
N ALA A 498 21.36 -3.88 -13.02
CA ALA A 498 22.28 -4.26 -11.95
C ALA A 498 23.34 -5.28 -12.43
N LEU A 499 22.97 -6.20 -13.31
CA LEU A 499 23.90 -7.15 -13.94
C LEU A 499 24.81 -6.52 -15.02
N GLY A 500 24.64 -5.23 -15.33
CA GLY A 500 25.39 -4.55 -16.38
C GLY A 500 25.09 -5.08 -17.79
N LEU A 501 23.86 -5.54 -18.04
CA LEU A 501 23.44 -5.92 -19.39
C LEU A 501 23.17 -4.68 -20.26
N PRO A 502 23.40 -4.75 -21.58
CA PRO A 502 23.14 -3.63 -22.48
C PRO A 502 21.67 -3.16 -22.40
N PRO A 503 21.39 -1.85 -22.28
CA PRO A 503 20.03 -1.35 -22.11
C PRO A 503 19.04 -1.79 -23.21
N GLY A 504 19.52 -1.87 -24.46
CA GLY A 504 18.72 -2.34 -25.59
C GLY A 504 18.37 -3.84 -25.52
N GLU A 505 19.19 -4.67 -24.88
CA GLU A 505 18.86 -6.08 -24.63
C GLU A 505 17.83 -6.22 -23.51
N VAL A 506 18.04 -5.48 -22.42
CA VAL A 506 17.13 -5.45 -21.28
C VAL A 506 15.72 -5.03 -21.71
N GLU A 507 15.59 -3.99 -22.53
CA GLU A 507 14.28 -3.54 -22.99
C GLU A 507 13.63 -4.52 -23.98
N ARG A 508 14.40 -5.17 -24.87
CA ARG A 508 13.88 -6.23 -25.75
C ARG A 508 13.36 -7.41 -24.95
N ALA A 509 14.15 -7.90 -23.99
CA ALA A 509 13.77 -8.97 -23.07
C ALA A 509 12.49 -8.62 -22.29
N ALA A 510 12.42 -7.41 -21.71
CA ALA A 510 11.26 -6.98 -20.93
C ALA A 510 9.99 -6.84 -21.78
N ARG A 511 10.08 -6.45 -23.06
CA ARG A 511 8.92 -6.33 -23.95
C ARG A 511 8.40 -7.69 -24.42
N ALA A 512 9.31 -8.62 -24.69
CA ALA A 512 8.97 -9.97 -25.12
C ALA A 512 8.33 -10.80 -24.01
N ALA A 513 8.75 -10.57 -22.76
CA ALA A 513 8.24 -11.32 -21.62
C ALA A 513 6.73 -11.11 -21.38
N ASP A 514 6.04 -12.22 -21.12
CA ASP A 514 4.69 -12.18 -20.55
C ASP A 514 4.74 -11.55 -19.14
N PRO A 515 3.97 -10.48 -18.85
CA PRO A 515 3.97 -9.85 -17.54
C PRO A 515 3.53 -10.75 -16.38
N TRP A 516 2.74 -11.79 -16.67
CA TRP A 516 2.00 -12.58 -15.69
C TRP A 516 2.58 -13.97 -15.48
N GLU A 517 3.33 -14.50 -16.44
CA GLU A 517 3.85 -15.86 -16.41
C GLU A 517 5.37 -15.91 -16.23
N ILE A 518 5.82 -15.82 -14.97
CA ILE A 518 7.25 -15.81 -14.63
C ILE A 518 7.98 -17.09 -15.09
N GLY A 519 7.32 -18.24 -15.09
CA GLY A 519 7.91 -19.51 -15.54
C GLY A 519 8.32 -19.57 -17.02
N ARG A 520 7.88 -18.61 -17.85
CA ARG A 520 8.32 -18.48 -19.24
C ARG A 520 9.49 -17.51 -19.43
N ALA A 521 9.92 -16.79 -18.40
CA ALA A 521 10.93 -15.74 -18.52
C ALA A 521 12.20 -16.21 -19.22
N ALA A 522 12.71 -17.41 -18.91
CA ALA A 522 13.88 -17.99 -19.58
C ALA A 522 13.70 -18.10 -21.11
N ARG A 523 12.55 -18.62 -21.54
CA ARG A 523 12.20 -18.82 -22.96
C ARG A 523 12.00 -17.48 -23.66
N ASP A 524 11.25 -16.57 -23.04
CA ASP A 524 10.91 -15.27 -23.61
C ASP A 524 12.17 -14.41 -23.79
N ILE A 525 13.07 -14.44 -22.80
CA ILE A 525 14.38 -13.78 -22.89
C ILE A 525 15.19 -14.40 -24.03
N ALA A 526 15.28 -15.74 -24.10
CA ALA A 526 16.06 -16.42 -25.13
C ALA A 526 15.58 -16.09 -26.55
N GLN A 527 14.27 -16.05 -26.76
CA GLN A 527 13.68 -15.67 -28.04
C GLN A 527 13.96 -14.20 -28.40
N ALA A 528 14.01 -13.31 -27.41
CA ALA A 528 14.19 -11.87 -27.64
C ALA A 528 15.64 -11.44 -27.89
N VAL A 529 16.60 -12.03 -27.17
CA VAL A 529 18.02 -11.66 -27.27
C VAL A 529 18.85 -12.66 -28.09
N GLY A 530 18.26 -13.81 -28.44
CA GLY A 530 18.88 -14.91 -29.19
C GLY A 530 19.48 -15.96 -28.26
N GLU A 531 19.31 -17.24 -28.62
CA GLU A 531 19.73 -18.42 -27.85
C GLU A 531 21.19 -18.34 -27.37
N HIS A 532 22.11 -17.91 -28.23
CA HIS A 532 23.52 -17.82 -27.88
C HIS A 532 23.79 -16.83 -26.73
N ARG A 533 23.10 -15.68 -26.72
CA ARG A 533 23.23 -14.68 -25.65
C ARG A 533 22.49 -15.09 -24.39
N ALA A 534 21.39 -15.81 -24.53
CA ALA A 534 20.59 -16.34 -23.42
C ALA A 534 21.39 -17.32 -22.54
N ILE A 535 22.34 -18.05 -23.16
CA ILE A 535 23.25 -18.98 -22.48
C ILE A 535 24.38 -18.23 -21.73
N SER A 536 24.47 -16.90 -21.79
CA SER A 536 25.46 -16.18 -20.99
C SER A 536 25.19 -16.32 -19.48
N PRO A 537 26.23 -16.33 -18.63
CA PRO A 537 26.05 -16.37 -17.18
C PRO A 537 25.17 -15.24 -16.64
N ARG A 538 25.31 -14.03 -17.19
CA ARG A 538 24.50 -12.85 -16.81
C ARG A 538 23.02 -13.04 -17.17
N CYS A 539 22.70 -13.57 -18.35
CA CYS A 539 21.30 -13.85 -18.72
C CYS A 539 20.69 -14.97 -17.86
N ARG A 540 21.43 -16.03 -17.54
CA ARG A 540 20.93 -17.06 -16.60
C ARG A 540 20.72 -16.51 -15.20
N ALA A 541 21.62 -15.65 -14.72
CA ALA A 541 21.45 -14.95 -13.45
C ALA A 541 20.22 -14.04 -13.48
N LEU A 542 19.99 -13.32 -14.58
CA LEU A 542 18.81 -12.47 -14.74
C LEU A 542 17.51 -13.25 -14.57
N VAL A 543 17.39 -14.43 -15.20
CA VAL A 543 16.20 -15.29 -15.07
C VAL A 543 15.97 -15.68 -13.61
N ARG A 544 16.99 -16.24 -12.95
CA ARG A 544 16.90 -16.67 -11.55
C ARG A 544 16.57 -15.52 -10.62
N LEU A 545 17.26 -14.40 -10.76
CA LEU A 545 17.01 -13.20 -9.96
C LEU A 545 15.61 -12.64 -10.20
N ALA A 546 15.09 -12.71 -11.43
CA ALA A 546 13.74 -12.26 -11.74
C ALA A 546 12.66 -13.18 -11.16
N GLU A 547 12.90 -14.49 -11.15
CA GLU A 547 12.07 -15.49 -10.47
C GLU A 547 12.08 -15.25 -8.96
N ASP A 548 13.26 -15.09 -8.36
CA ASP A 548 13.45 -14.82 -6.94
C ASP A 548 12.79 -13.48 -6.53
N ALA A 549 12.94 -12.42 -7.33
CA ALA A 549 12.36 -11.12 -7.01
C ALA A 549 10.84 -11.08 -7.19
N TYR A 550 10.26 -11.98 -7.98
CA TYR A 550 8.85 -11.92 -8.36
C TYR A 550 7.94 -11.91 -7.12
N GLY A 551 7.05 -10.91 -7.07
CA GLY A 551 6.13 -10.73 -5.95
C GLY A 551 6.70 -9.92 -4.77
N LEU A 552 8.02 -9.73 -4.66
CA LEU A 552 8.58 -8.89 -3.60
C LEU A 552 8.22 -7.41 -3.77
N PRO A 553 7.98 -6.67 -2.67
CA PRO A 553 7.72 -5.23 -2.73
C PRO A 553 8.93 -4.46 -3.27
N ARG A 554 8.67 -3.56 -4.22
CA ARG A 554 9.69 -2.74 -4.89
C ARG A 554 9.68 -1.29 -4.42
N HIS A 555 8.50 -0.71 -4.27
CA HIS A 555 8.33 0.63 -3.71
C HIS A 555 6.91 0.81 -3.13
N ALA A 556 6.82 1.67 -2.11
CA ALA A 556 5.53 2.09 -1.56
C ALA A 556 4.86 3.13 -2.48
N SER A 557 3.54 3.07 -2.56
CA SER A 557 2.68 3.99 -3.28
C SER A 557 1.38 4.21 -2.50
N GLN A 558 0.52 5.11 -2.96
CA GLN A 558 -0.79 5.34 -2.34
C GLN A 558 -1.85 4.40 -2.94
N HIS A 559 -2.70 3.81 -2.11
CA HIS A 559 -3.88 3.09 -2.57
C HIS A 559 -4.87 4.06 -3.24
N PRO A 560 -5.56 3.67 -4.32
CA PRO A 560 -6.43 4.57 -5.08
C PRO A 560 -7.74 4.96 -4.39
N GLY A 561 -8.14 4.32 -3.29
CA GLY A 561 -9.42 4.60 -2.61
C GLY A 561 -9.33 4.60 -1.09
N GLY A 562 -8.93 3.45 -0.54
CA GLY A 562 -8.86 3.17 0.89
C GLY A 562 -8.28 4.29 1.75
N MET A 563 -9.15 4.81 2.61
CA MET A 563 -8.85 5.77 3.65
C MET A 563 -9.21 5.17 5.01
N VAL A 564 -8.33 5.34 5.98
CA VAL A 564 -8.55 4.93 7.37
C VAL A 564 -8.76 6.17 8.21
N VAL A 565 -9.73 6.12 9.11
CA VAL A 565 -10.00 7.15 10.11
C VAL A 565 -10.11 6.48 11.47
N SER A 566 -9.55 7.10 12.50
CA SER A 566 -9.50 6.57 13.87
C SER A 566 -9.99 7.58 14.90
N THR A 567 -10.58 7.08 15.99
CA THR A 567 -10.92 7.87 17.19
C THR A 567 -9.66 8.19 18.02
N GLU A 568 -8.63 7.36 17.98
CA GLU A 568 -7.34 7.62 18.61
C GLU A 568 -6.31 8.03 17.55
N PRO A 569 -5.20 8.70 17.90
CA PRO A 569 -4.15 9.03 16.93
C PRO A 569 -3.71 7.78 16.16
N LEU A 570 -3.94 7.76 14.86
CA LEU A 570 -3.58 6.66 13.97
C LEU A 570 -2.06 6.48 13.90
N VAL A 571 -1.29 7.56 14.06
CA VAL A 571 0.17 7.55 14.21
C VAL A 571 0.69 6.75 15.42
N ASP A 572 -0.19 6.37 16.35
CA ASP A 572 0.14 5.52 17.50
C ASP A 572 -0.05 4.03 17.18
N MET A 573 -0.73 3.71 16.08
CA MET A 573 -1.12 2.36 15.67
C MET A 573 -0.45 1.90 14.38
N CYS A 574 -0.13 2.82 13.47
CA CYS A 574 0.63 2.53 12.27
C CYS A 574 1.38 3.80 11.84
N PRO A 575 2.67 3.71 11.46
CA PRO A 575 3.42 4.88 11.02
C PRO A 575 2.76 5.52 9.79
N ILE A 576 2.73 6.86 9.78
CA ILE A 576 2.20 7.65 8.67
C ILE A 576 3.36 8.33 7.95
N GLN A 577 3.32 8.34 6.63
CA GLN A 577 4.28 9.07 5.80
C GLN A 577 3.57 9.97 4.79
N PRO A 578 4.20 11.09 4.37
CA PRO A 578 3.68 11.92 3.30
C PRO A 578 3.49 11.11 2.02
N ALA A 579 2.36 11.30 1.34
CA ALA A 579 2.19 10.79 -0.02
C ALA A 579 2.91 11.69 -1.02
N ALA A 580 3.10 11.18 -2.25
CA ALA A 580 3.68 11.94 -3.34
C ALA A 580 2.82 13.15 -3.75
N MET A 581 1.49 13.04 -3.60
CA MET A 581 0.57 14.16 -3.81
C MET A 581 0.53 15.06 -2.58
N ASP A 582 0.59 16.37 -2.79
CA ASP A 582 0.47 17.34 -1.71
C ASP A 582 -0.89 17.21 -0.99
N GLY A 583 -0.91 17.59 0.29
CA GLY A 583 -2.09 17.46 1.16
C GLY A 583 -2.42 16.04 1.60
N ARG A 584 -1.81 15.00 1.03
CA ARG A 584 -2.10 13.58 1.34
C ARG A 584 -0.99 12.89 2.15
N GLN A 585 -1.39 11.85 2.87
CA GLN A 585 -0.50 10.99 3.66
C GLN A 585 -1.04 9.56 3.67
N VAL A 586 -0.14 8.59 3.85
CA VAL A 586 -0.46 7.16 3.85
C VAL A 586 0.01 6.50 5.14
N VAL A 587 -0.75 5.55 5.69
CA VAL A 587 -0.19 4.56 6.62
C VAL A 587 0.73 3.63 5.88
N GLN A 588 1.75 3.08 6.55
CA GLN A 588 2.68 2.15 5.93
C GLN A 588 2.08 0.78 5.60
N TRP A 589 0.96 0.42 6.23
CA TRP A 589 0.28 -0.84 5.92
C TRP A 589 -0.54 -0.77 4.64
N ASP A 590 -0.54 -1.88 3.92
CA ASP A 590 -1.40 -2.07 2.77
C ASP A 590 -2.82 -2.46 3.17
N LYS A 591 -3.64 -2.75 2.16
CA LYS A 591 -5.06 -3.08 2.36
C LYS A 591 -5.23 -4.31 3.24
N ASP A 592 -4.46 -5.36 2.99
CA ASP A 592 -4.63 -6.64 3.65
C ASP A 592 -4.13 -6.54 5.10
N SER A 593 -2.96 -5.91 5.31
CA SER A 593 -2.45 -5.63 6.67
C SER A 593 -3.37 -4.72 7.49
N CYS A 594 -4.02 -3.72 6.86
CA CYS A 594 -5.03 -2.90 7.53
C CYS A 594 -6.27 -3.72 7.90
N ALA A 595 -6.71 -4.65 7.03
CA ALA A 595 -7.85 -5.51 7.31
C ALA A 595 -7.55 -6.47 8.46
N ASP A 596 -6.35 -7.08 8.47
CA ASP A 596 -5.87 -7.95 9.56
C ASP A 596 -5.77 -7.19 10.89
N ALA A 597 -5.43 -5.89 10.85
CA ALA A 597 -5.44 -5.00 12.01
C ALA A 597 -6.85 -4.59 12.47
N GLY A 598 -7.90 -4.95 11.74
CA GLY A 598 -9.28 -4.53 12.00
C GLY A 598 -9.56 -3.07 11.68
N PHE A 599 -8.73 -2.41 10.86
CA PHE A 599 -8.93 -1.01 10.49
C PHE A 599 -10.15 -0.86 9.58
N LEU A 600 -11.05 0.07 9.92
CA LEU A 600 -12.17 0.41 9.05
C LEU A 600 -11.65 1.24 7.88
N LYS A 601 -11.73 0.64 6.70
CA LYS A 601 -11.37 1.26 5.42
C LYS A 601 -12.62 1.85 4.76
N ILE A 602 -12.57 3.15 4.46
CA ILE A 602 -13.57 3.85 3.65
C ILE A 602 -12.96 4.09 2.27
N ASP A 603 -13.55 3.49 1.24
CA ASP A 603 -13.06 3.65 -0.13
C ASP A 603 -13.60 4.94 -0.76
N LEU A 604 -12.73 5.96 -0.86
CA LEU A 604 -13.02 7.22 -1.56
C LEU A 604 -12.46 7.14 -2.98
N LEU A 605 -13.27 6.64 -3.92
CA LEU A 605 -12.80 6.29 -5.26
C LEU A 605 -13.11 7.37 -6.29
N GLY A 606 -12.21 7.53 -7.24
CA GLY A 606 -12.36 8.47 -8.34
C GLY A 606 -12.90 7.78 -9.57
N LEU A 607 -14.13 8.09 -9.98
CA LEU A 607 -14.75 7.51 -11.16
C LEU A 607 -14.73 8.52 -12.32
N GLY A 608 -13.94 8.23 -13.35
CA GLY A 608 -13.78 9.08 -14.52
C GLY A 608 -15.11 9.36 -15.24
N MET A 609 -16.01 8.37 -15.28
CA MET A 609 -17.31 8.54 -15.91
C MET A 609 -18.18 9.58 -15.21
N LEU A 610 -18.16 9.65 -13.86
CA LEU A 610 -18.90 10.69 -13.15
C LEU A 610 -18.39 12.07 -13.55
N SER A 611 -17.06 12.22 -13.71
CA SER A 611 -16.47 13.48 -14.19
C SER A 611 -16.94 13.83 -15.61
N ALA A 612 -16.98 12.84 -16.52
CA ALA A 612 -17.47 13.03 -17.89
C ALA A 612 -18.95 13.42 -17.94
N VAL A 613 -19.80 12.83 -17.08
CA VAL A 613 -21.22 13.18 -16.96
C VAL A 613 -21.38 14.63 -16.48
N GLU A 614 -20.61 15.05 -15.48
CA GLU A 614 -20.67 16.45 -15.01
C GLU A 614 -20.23 17.46 -16.06
N ASP A 615 -19.19 17.13 -16.81
CA ASP A 615 -18.73 17.94 -17.94
C ASP A 615 -19.81 18.03 -19.01
N CYS A 616 -20.52 16.92 -19.30
CA CYS A 616 -21.63 16.90 -20.24
C CYS A 616 -22.77 17.82 -19.79
N VAL A 617 -23.23 17.71 -18.55
CA VAL A 617 -24.28 18.61 -17.98
C VAL A 617 -23.86 20.07 -18.09
N SER A 618 -22.60 20.38 -17.79
CA SER A 618 -22.07 21.74 -17.86
C SER A 618 -22.03 22.27 -19.30
N ARG A 619 -21.70 21.41 -20.29
CA ARG A 619 -21.70 21.76 -21.71
C ARG A 619 -23.11 21.98 -22.24
N VAL A 620 -24.08 21.14 -21.87
CA VAL A 620 -25.48 21.33 -22.26
C VAL A 620 -26.02 22.65 -21.72
N ALA A 621 -25.76 22.96 -20.45
CA ALA A 621 -26.18 24.23 -19.88
C ALA A 621 -25.56 25.45 -20.58
N ARG A 622 -24.29 25.38 -20.99
CA ARG A 622 -23.64 26.46 -21.77
C ARG A 622 -24.22 26.58 -23.18
N ALA A 623 -24.53 25.47 -23.83
CA ALA A 623 -24.98 25.46 -25.22
C ALA A 623 -26.48 25.78 -25.36
N ARG A 624 -27.30 25.34 -24.41
CA ARG A 624 -28.77 25.40 -24.48
C ARG A 624 -29.42 26.27 -23.39
N GLY A 625 -28.68 26.68 -22.37
CA GLY A 625 -29.23 27.39 -21.20
C GLY A 625 -30.02 26.48 -20.25
N GLU A 626 -30.02 25.16 -20.48
CA GLU A 626 -30.82 24.19 -19.74
C GLU A 626 -30.04 23.54 -18.59
N ARG A 627 -30.67 23.41 -17.41
CA ARG A 627 -30.12 22.62 -16.30
C ARG A 627 -30.72 21.23 -16.33
N ILE A 628 -29.88 20.22 -16.57
CA ILE A 628 -30.29 18.82 -16.54
C ILE A 628 -30.29 18.31 -15.10
N ASP A 629 -31.43 17.78 -14.65
CA ASP A 629 -31.55 16.98 -13.42
C ASP A 629 -31.43 15.49 -13.76
N LEU A 630 -30.27 14.90 -13.46
CA LEU A 630 -30.00 13.48 -13.75
C LEU A 630 -30.95 12.52 -13.01
N SER A 631 -31.60 12.96 -11.92
CA SER A 631 -32.53 12.11 -11.17
C SER A 631 -33.90 11.95 -11.85
N ARG A 632 -34.17 12.76 -12.88
CA ARG A 632 -35.44 12.78 -13.62
C ARG A 632 -35.33 12.25 -15.04
N ILE A 633 -34.18 11.71 -15.42
CA ILE A 633 -33.98 11.14 -16.76
C ILE A 633 -34.82 9.86 -16.87
N PRO A 634 -35.67 9.73 -17.92
CA PRO A 634 -36.41 8.50 -18.17
C PRO A 634 -35.43 7.34 -18.46
N LEU A 635 -35.70 6.18 -17.89
CA LEU A 635 -34.84 4.99 -18.02
C LEU A 635 -35.31 4.03 -19.11
N ASP A 636 -36.37 4.40 -19.83
CA ASP A 636 -37.12 3.65 -20.82
C ASP A 636 -37.15 4.36 -22.18
N ASP A 637 -36.21 5.28 -22.44
CA ASP A 637 -36.12 6.02 -23.70
C ASP A 637 -35.79 5.08 -24.88
N PRO A 638 -36.71 4.88 -25.84
CA PRO A 638 -36.54 3.92 -26.92
C PRO A 638 -35.40 4.27 -27.89
N ASP A 639 -35.08 5.56 -28.05
CA ASP A 639 -34.01 6.00 -28.96
C ASP A 639 -32.64 5.62 -28.36
N VAL A 640 -32.49 5.77 -27.04
CA VAL A 640 -31.29 5.33 -26.33
C VAL A 640 -31.10 3.82 -26.44
N TYR A 641 -32.17 3.02 -26.25
CA TYR A 641 -32.05 1.57 -26.43
C TYR A 641 -31.80 1.18 -27.89
N ALA A 642 -32.31 1.92 -28.88
CA ALA A 642 -32.01 1.66 -30.29
C ALA A 642 -30.52 1.80 -30.60
N GLU A 643 -29.86 2.88 -30.14
CA GLU A 643 -28.41 3.08 -30.26
C GLU A 643 -27.62 1.97 -29.55
N ILE A 644 -28.04 1.61 -28.34
CA ILE A 644 -27.45 0.52 -27.55
C ILE A 644 -27.57 -0.82 -28.29
N GLN A 645 -28.73 -1.13 -28.89
CA GLN A 645 -28.96 -2.35 -29.66
C GLN A 645 -28.15 -2.38 -30.96
N ALA A 646 -27.87 -1.22 -31.56
CA ALA A 646 -26.97 -1.06 -32.69
C ALA A 646 -25.48 -1.14 -32.29
N ALA A 647 -25.19 -1.29 -30.99
CA ALA A 647 -23.85 -1.26 -30.40
C ALA A 647 -23.10 0.06 -30.65
N GLU A 648 -23.82 1.19 -30.70
CA GLU A 648 -23.24 2.53 -30.77
C GLU A 648 -22.83 3.03 -29.37
N THR A 649 -22.10 2.20 -28.63
CA THR A 649 -21.83 2.39 -27.19
C THR A 649 -20.42 2.88 -26.87
N MET A 650 -19.71 3.46 -27.85
CA MET A 650 -18.39 4.05 -27.63
C MET A 650 -18.48 5.20 -26.64
N GLY A 651 -17.81 5.08 -25.48
CA GLY A 651 -17.89 6.06 -24.39
C GLY A 651 -19.09 5.87 -23.46
N VAL A 652 -19.88 4.80 -23.62
CA VAL A 652 -20.97 4.45 -22.71
C VAL A 652 -20.47 3.47 -21.65
N PHE A 653 -20.56 3.88 -20.39
CA PHE A 653 -19.97 3.16 -19.25
C PHE A 653 -20.46 1.71 -19.15
N GLN A 654 -19.53 0.79 -18.86
CA GLN A 654 -19.72 -0.67 -18.74
C GLN A 654 -20.08 -1.44 -20.01
N ILE A 655 -20.58 -0.79 -21.07
CA ILE A 655 -21.04 -1.46 -22.30
C ILE A 655 -20.27 -1.07 -23.57
N GLU A 656 -19.11 -0.42 -23.42
CA GLU A 656 -18.23 0.00 -24.53
C GLU A 656 -17.25 -1.08 -25.02
N SER A 657 -17.02 -2.15 -24.24
CA SER A 657 -15.99 -3.14 -24.61
C SER A 657 -16.42 -3.97 -25.82
N ARG A 658 -15.47 -4.43 -26.63
CA ARG A 658 -15.77 -5.27 -27.81
C ARG A 658 -16.67 -6.48 -27.49
N ALA A 659 -16.43 -7.13 -26.36
CA ALA A 659 -17.24 -8.27 -25.92
C ALA A 659 -18.68 -7.84 -25.57
N GLN A 660 -18.85 -6.69 -24.92
CA GLN A 660 -20.17 -6.13 -24.62
C GLN A 660 -20.90 -5.71 -25.90
N MET A 661 -20.24 -4.99 -26.80
CA MET A 661 -20.79 -4.57 -28.09
C MET A 661 -21.28 -5.77 -28.93
N GLN A 662 -20.50 -6.85 -28.98
CA GLN A 662 -20.93 -8.09 -29.66
C GLN A 662 -22.13 -8.75 -28.98
N MET A 663 -22.24 -8.62 -27.66
CA MET A 663 -23.38 -9.15 -26.90
C MET A 663 -24.64 -8.32 -27.14
N LEU A 664 -24.54 -7.00 -27.17
CA LEU A 664 -25.64 -6.05 -27.34
C LEU A 664 -26.49 -6.36 -28.58
N VAL A 665 -25.84 -6.55 -29.73
CA VAL A 665 -26.52 -6.88 -31.00
C VAL A 665 -27.29 -8.19 -30.90
N ARG A 666 -26.85 -9.12 -30.04
CA ARG A 666 -27.47 -10.45 -29.87
C ARG A 666 -28.59 -10.43 -28.84
N THR A 667 -28.36 -9.81 -27.67
CA THR A 667 -29.33 -9.79 -26.56
C THR A 667 -30.44 -8.76 -26.78
N ARG A 668 -30.16 -7.69 -27.55
CA ARG A 668 -31.02 -6.54 -27.82
C ARG A 668 -31.80 -6.11 -26.58
N PRO A 669 -31.12 -5.48 -25.60
CA PRO A 669 -31.79 -5.04 -24.37
C PRO A 669 -32.80 -3.94 -24.69
N GLU A 670 -33.94 -3.97 -24.00
CA GLU A 670 -35.02 -2.97 -24.13
C GLU A 670 -35.30 -2.29 -22.79
N THR A 671 -34.70 -2.78 -21.71
CA THR A 671 -34.87 -2.28 -20.36
C THR A 671 -33.53 -2.22 -19.63
N LEU A 672 -33.50 -1.47 -18.52
CA LEU A 672 -32.31 -1.38 -17.67
C LEU A 672 -31.99 -2.74 -17.01
N ASP A 673 -33.02 -3.56 -16.77
CA ASP A 673 -32.87 -4.89 -16.20
C ASP A 673 -32.18 -5.83 -17.22
N ASP A 674 -32.54 -5.74 -18.51
CA ASP A 674 -31.84 -6.47 -19.57
C ASP A 674 -30.35 -6.10 -19.64
N LEU A 675 -30.02 -4.81 -19.51
CA LEU A 675 -28.63 -4.32 -19.45
C LEU A 675 -27.90 -4.83 -18.20
N THR A 676 -28.57 -4.84 -17.05
CA THR A 676 -28.01 -5.35 -15.80
C THR A 676 -27.63 -6.82 -15.93
N VAL A 677 -28.52 -7.63 -16.51
CA VAL A 677 -28.24 -9.05 -16.80
C VAL A 677 -27.10 -9.21 -17.80
N GLN A 678 -27.07 -8.39 -18.86
CA GLN A 678 -25.99 -8.43 -19.84
C GLN A 678 -24.62 -8.16 -19.21
N VAL A 679 -24.50 -7.08 -18.43
CA VAL A 679 -23.24 -6.73 -17.75
C VAL A 679 -22.82 -7.82 -16.76
N ALA A 680 -23.77 -8.54 -16.17
CA ALA A 680 -23.48 -9.70 -15.33
C ALA A 680 -22.99 -10.92 -16.12
N LEU A 681 -23.53 -11.16 -17.32
CA LEU A 681 -23.19 -12.32 -18.18
C LEU A 681 -21.83 -12.20 -18.86
N VAL A 682 -21.39 -11.00 -19.24
CA VAL A 682 -20.09 -10.80 -19.91
C VAL A 682 -18.97 -10.75 -18.88
N ARG A 683 -18.78 -11.89 -18.20
CA ARG A 683 -17.76 -12.14 -17.18
C ARG A 683 -17.20 -13.57 -17.32
N PRO A 684 -15.95 -13.83 -16.91
CA PRO A 684 -15.33 -15.15 -17.09
C PRO A 684 -16.15 -16.31 -16.51
N GLY A 685 -16.72 -16.15 -15.31
CA GLY A 685 -17.49 -17.20 -14.65
C GLY A 685 -18.73 -17.66 -15.44
N PRO A 686 -19.69 -16.78 -15.75
CA PRO A 686 -20.85 -17.14 -16.58
C PRO A 686 -20.51 -17.65 -17.98
N ILE A 687 -19.42 -17.14 -18.58
CA ILE A 687 -18.92 -17.63 -19.88
C ILE A 687 -18.44 -19.08 -19.75
N GLN A 688 -17.62 -19.38 -18.75
CA GLN A 688 -17.11 -20.73 -18.48
C GLN A 688 -18.22 -21.69 -18.01
N GLY A 689 -19.18 -21.20 -17.23
CA GLY A 689 -20.35 -21.94 -16.78
C GLY A 689 -21.42 -22.17 -17.85
N GLY A 690 -21.19 -21.72 -19.09
CA GLY A 690 -22.09 -21.96 -20.21
C GLY A 690 -23.44 -21.23 -20.14
N ALA A 691 -23.60 -20.25 -19.24
CA ALA A 691 -24.89 -19.57 -19.02
C ALA A 691 -25.26 -18.57 -20.12
N VAL A 692 -24.26 -18.11 -20.89
CA VAL A 692 -24.40 -17.06 -21.90
C VAL A 692 -25.25 -17.51 -23.10
N HIS A 693 -24.95 -18.68 -23.67
CA HIS A 693 -25.66 -19.18 -24.84
C HIS A 693 -27.15 -19.46 -24.57
N PRO A 694 -27.54 -20.17 -23.51
CA PRO A 694 -28.94 -20.39 -23.16
C PRO A 694 -29.72 -19.08 -22.99
N TYR A 695 -29.12 -18.06 -22.36
CA TYR A 695 -29.77 -16.76 -22.21
C TYR A 695 -30.04 -16.09 -23.55
N ILE A 696 -29.06 -16.08 -24.45
CA ILE A 696 -29.21 -15.49 -25.79
C ILE A 696 -30.31 -16.19 -26.58
N GLU A 697 -30.31 -17.53 -26.60
CA GLU A 697 -31.30 -18.30 -27.35
C GLU A 697 -32.71 -18.13 -26.79
N ARG A 698 -32.87 -18.13 -25.45
CA ARG A 698 -34.15 -17.81 -24.81
C ARG A 698 -34.63 -16.40 -25.15
N ARG A 699 -33.75 -15.40 -25.12
CA ARG A 699 -34.10 -14.02 -25.53
C ARG A 699 -34.47 -13.91 -27.00
N LYS A 700 -33.88 -14.72 -27.89
CA LYS A 700 -34.29 -14.77 -29.30
C LYS A 700 -35.66 -15.42 -29.45
N ALA A 701 -35.90 -16.53 -28.74
CA ALA A 701 -37.17 -17.24 -28.74
C ALA A 701 -38.31 -16.33 -28.24
N LEU A 702 -38.14 -15.66 -27.09
CA LEU A 702 -39.11 -14.70 -26.54
C LEU A 702 -39.41 -13.51 -27.47
N ARG A 703 -38.44 -13.11 -28.30
CA ARG A 703 -38.65 -12.05 -29.31
C ARG A 703 -39.38 -12.54 -30.55
N ALA A 704 -39.21 -13.82 -30.90
CA ALA A 704 -39.92 -14.44 -32.03
C ALA A 704 -41.34 -14.86 -31.64
N ASP A 705 -41.53 -15.28 -30.39
CA ASP A 705 -42.79 -15.73 -29.80
C ASP A 705 -42.88 -15.24 -28.34
N PRO A 706 -43.67 -14.19 -28.06
CA PRO A 706 -43.86 -13.68 -26.70
C PRO A 706 -44.48 -14.69 -25.72
N ASP A 707 -45.19 -15.71 -26.24
CA ASP A 707 -45.82 -16.77 -25.44
C ASP A 707 -44.86 -17.95 -25.18
N TYR A 708 -43.60 -17.85 -25.62
CA TYR A 708 -42.58 -18.88 -25.38
C TYR A 708 -42.33 -19.08 -23.88
N GLU A 709 -42.77 -20.24 -23.37
CA GLU A 709 -42.43 -20.67 -22.01
C GLU A 709 -41.00 -21.21 -21.94
N VAL A 710 -40.22 -20.63 -21.02
CA VAL A 710 -38.86 -21.08 -20.76
C VAL A 710 -38.90 -22.43 -20.03
N PRO A 711 -38.31 -23.51 -20.60
CA PRO A 711 -38.22 -24.78 -19.89
C PRO A 711 -37.26 -24.61 -18.71
N TYR A 712 -37.79 -24.74 -17.49
CA TYR A 712 -37.02 -24.75 -16.24
C TYR A 712 -36.62 -26.16 -15.84
#